data_AF-A0A2K5IDY0-F1
#
_entry.id   AF-A0A2K5IDY0-F1
#
_cell.length_a   1.000
_cell.length_b   1.000
_cell.length_c   1.000
_cell.angle_alpha   90.00
_cell.angle_beta   90.00
_cell.angle_gamma   90.00
#
_symmetry.space_group_name_H-M   'P 1'
#
loop_
_entity.id
_entity.type
_entity.pdbx_description
1 polymer ?
#
loop_
_entity_poly.entity_id
_entity_poly.type
_entity_poly.pdbx_seq_one_letter_code
_entity_poly.pdbx_strand_id
1 'polypeptide(L)'
;MVSVEGRAMSFQSIVRLSLDSPAHAVCVLGTEICLDLSGCAPQKCECFTIHGSGRVLIDVANTVISEEEDATIWWPLSDPTYATVKMMSPSPAADGDKVSIAYYGPNEDAPVGTAVVYLTGIEVSLEVDIYRSGQVEMSSDKQAKKKWIWGPSGWGAILLVNCNPADVGQQPEDKKTKKVIFSEEMKNLSQMTLSVQGPSCILKKYRLVLHTSKEESKKARVYWPQKDNSSIFELVLGPGQHAYTLALLGNHLKETFYVEAIAFPSAEFSGLISYSASLVEESQDPSIPETLLYKDTVVFRVAPCVFIPCTQVPLEVYLCRELQLQGFVDTVTELSEKSNSQVASVYEDPNRLGRWLQDEMAFCYTQAPHKTTSLILDTPQATDLDEFPMKYSLSPGIGYMIQDTEDHKVASMDSIGNLMVSPPVKVQEKEYPLGRVLIGSSFYPSAEGRAMSKTLRDFLYAQQVQAPVELYSDWLMSGHVDEFMCFIPTDDKNEGKKGFQLLLASPSACYKLFREKQKEGYGDALLFDELRADQLLSNGREAKTIDQLLADESLKKQNEYVEKCIHLNRDILKTELGLVEQDIIEIPQLFCLEKLTNIPSDQQPKRPFARPYFPDLLRMIVMGKNLGIPKPFGPQIKGTCCLEEKICRLLEPLGFKCTFINDFDCYLTEVGDICACANVRRVPFAFKWWKMVP
;
A
#
# COMPACT_ATOMS: atom_id res chain seq x y z
N MET A 1 -5.38 -15.94 -22.06
CA MET A 1 -5.46 -17.42 -21.98
C MET A 1 -5.07 -17.81 -20.58
N VAL A 2 -6.06 -18.26 -19.80
CA VAL A 2 -5.89 -18.60 -18.38
C VAL A 2 -5.13 -19.92 -18.33
N SER A 3 -3.85 -19.83 -17.99
CA SER A 3 -3.01 -20.98 -17.67
C SER A 3 -3.62 -21.68 -16.46
N VAL A 4 -3.82 -22.99 -16.58
CA VAL A 4 -4.35 -23.88 -15.54
C VAL A 4 -3.62 -23.62 -14.23
N GLU A 5 -4.27 -22.88 -13.32
CA GLU A 5 -3.80 -22.67 -11.95
C GLU A 5 -3.62 -24.03 -11.28
N GLY A 6 -2.41 -24.27 -10.78
CA GLY A 6 -2.02 -25.52 -10.18
C GLY A 6 -3.00 -25.94 -9.09
N ARG A 7 -3.81 -26.98 -9.39
CA ARG A 7 -4.31 -27.86 -8.35
C ARG A 7 -3.12 -28.20 -7.46
N ALA A 8 -3.25 -27.95 -6.16
CA ALA A 8 -2.30 -28.46 -5.19
C ALA A 8 -2.22 -29.98 -5.39
N MET A 9 -1.19 -30.45 -6.10
CA MET A 9 -0.89 -31.87 -6.13
C MET A 9 -0.51 -32.21 -4.69
N SER A 10 -1.40 -32.90 -3.98
CA SER A 10 -0.97 -33.75 -2.88
C SER A 10 0.10 -34.66 -3.48
N PHE A 11 1.33 -34.58 -2.98
CA PHE A 11 2.37 -35.53 -3.33
C PHE A 11 1.91 -36.90 -2.85
N GLN A 12 1.12 -37.60 -3.65
CA GLN A 12 0.71 -38.97 -3.41
C GLN A 12 1.79 -39.85 -4.01
N SER A 13 2.77 -40.22 -3.18
CA SER A 13 3.72 -41.26 -3.54
C SER A 13 3.03 -42.61 -3.43
N ILE A 14 3.05 -43.39 -4.51
CA ILE A 14 2.59 -44.78 -4.47
C ILE A 14 3.76 -45.64 -4.02
N VAL A 15 3.65 -46.25 -2.85
CA VAL A 15 4.61 -47.23 -2.34
C VAL A 15 4.13 -48.61 -2.74
N ARG A 16 4.94 -49.30 -3.55
CA ARG A 16 4.70 -50.70 -3.91
C ARG A 16 5.24 -51.59 -2.81
N LEU A 17 4.38 -52.46 -2.31
CA LEU A 17 4.71 -53.43 -1.28
C LEU A 17 5.39 -54.67 -1.89
N SER A 18 6.07 -55.45 -1.06
CA SER A 18 6.67 -56.74 -1.42
C SER A 18 6.43 -57.73 -0.28
N LEU A 19 6.30 -59.01 -0.61
CA LEU A 19 6.22 -60.10 0.37
C LEU A 19 7.61 -60.60 0.78
N ASP A 20 8.61 -60.40 -0.08
CA ASP A 20 9.97 -60.92 0.13
C ASP A 20 10.80 -60.02 1.04
N SER A 21 10.53 -58.71 1.01
CA SER A 21 11.28 -57.72 1.77
C SER A 21 10.37 -56.56 2.20
N PRO A 22 10.60 -55.98 3.40
CA PRO A 22 9.85 -54.83 3.84
C PRO A 22 10.15 -53.61 2.96
N ALA A 23 9.12 -52.81 2.69
CA ALA A 23 9.28 -51.49 2.06
C ALA A 23 9.64 -50.45 3.14
N HIS A 24 10.27 -49.35 2.71
CA HIS A 24 10.66 -48.25 3.59
C HIS A 24 10.23 -46.93 2.94
N ALA A 25 9.57 -46.06 3.70
CA ALA A 25 9.14 -44.76 3.19
C ALA A 25 9.27 -43.65 4.23
N VAL A 26 9.68 -42.47 3.76
CA VAL A 26 9.65 -41.24 4.55
C VAL A 26 8.34 -40.51 4.27
N CYS A 27 7.61 -40.16 5.32
CA CYS A 27 6.32 -39.46 5.22
C CYS A 27 6.46 -38.08 5.86
N VAL A 28 6.16 -37.02 5.10
CA VAL A 28 6.11 -35.67 5.67
C VAL A 28 4.74 -35.45 6.32
N LEU A 29 4.70 -34.84 7.50
CA LEU A 29 3.46 -34.57 8.21
C LEU A 29 2.53 -33.68 7.37
N GLY A 30 1.29 -34.13 7.17
CA GLY A 30 0.31 -33.47 6.32
C GLY A 30 0.36 -33.89 4.83
N THR A 31 1.21 -34.84 4.46
CA THR A 31 1.14 -35.54 3.16
C THR A 31 0.51 -36.92 3.31
N GLU A 32 0.13 -37.49 2.17
CA GLU A 32 -0.49 -38.81 2.05
C GLU A 32 0.41 -39.75 1.26
N ILE A 33 0.59 -40.97 1.74
CA ILE A 33 1.22 -42.05 0.98
C ILE A 33 0.12 -43.03 0.56
N CYS A 34 0.12 -43.43 -0.71
CA CYS A 34 -0.76 -44.49 -1.19
C CYS A 34 -0.02 -45.82 -1.20
N LEU A 35 -0.56 -46.82 -0.51
CA LEU A 35 -0.06 -48.19 -0.54
C LEU A 35 -0.84 -48.97 -1.60
N ASP A 36 -0.13 -49.58 -2.55
CA ASP A 36 -0.70 -50.55 -3.49
C ASP A 36 -0.83 -51.90 -2.78
N LEU A 37 -2.07 -52.28 -2.45
CA LEU A 37 -2.38 -53.48 -1.68
C LEU A 37 -2.61 -54.70 -2.59
N SER A 38 -3.03 -54.49 -3.82
CA SER A 38 -3.25 -55.56 -4.80
C SER A 38 -1.96 -56.01 -5.48
N GLY A 39 -1.00 -55.10 -5.68
CA GLY A 39 0.18 -55.34 -6.51
C GLY A 39 1.15 -56.42 -6.00
N CYS A 40 1.16 -56.72 -4.70
CA CYS A 40 2.02 -57.76 -4.11
C CYS A 40 1.27 -58.95 -3.51
N ALA A 41 -0.06 -59.01 -3.66
CA ALA A 41 -0.86 -60.04 -3.03
C ALA A 41 -0.54 -61.44 -3.61
N PRO A 42 -0.42 -62.49 -2.78
CA PRO A 42 -0.23 -63.85 -3.27
C PRO A 42 -1.39 -64.33 -4.17
N GLN A 43 -1.08 -65.18 -5.15
CA GLN A 43 -2.11 -65.76 -6.01
C GLN A 43 -3.17 -66.50 -5.17
N LYS A 44 -4.45 -66.25 -5.46
CA LYS A 44 -5.64 -66.85 -4.80
C LYS A 44 -6.02 -66.28 -3.41
N CYS A 45 -5.46 -65.15 -3.00
CA CYS A 45 -5.97 -64.43 -1.82
C CYS A 45 -7.30 -63.72 -2.13
N GLU A 46 -8.25 -63.78 -1.20
CA GLU A 46 -9.57 -63.13 -1.35
C GLU A 46 -9.74 -61.90 -0.45
N CYS A 47 -8.97 -61.83 0.64
CA CYS A 47 -9.08 -60.78 1.64
C CYS A 47 -7.75 -60.45 2.31
N PHE A 48 -7.70 -59.30 2.98
CA PHE A 48 -6.55 -58.84 3.75
C PHE A 48 -6.97 -58.14 5.04
N THR A 49 -6.05 -58.10 6.00
CA THR A 49 -6.13 -57.20 7.16
C THR A 49 -4.96 -56.22 7.13
N ILE A 50 -5.16 -55.01 7.67
CA ILE A 50 -4.16 -53.95 7.68
C ILE A 50 -4.06 -53.35 9.08
N HIS A 51 -2.83 -53.19 9.58
CA HIS A 51 -2.54 -52.71 10.92
C HIS A 51 -1.43 -51.66 10.89
N GLY A 52 -1.62 -50.54 11.59
CA GLY A 52 -0.63 -49.47 11.72
C GLY A 52 -0.17 -49.28 13.16
N SER A 53 1.01 -48.68 13.36
CA SER A 53 1.42 -48.17 14.68
C SER A 53 0.64 -46.92 15.09
N GLY A 54 0.60 -46.57 16.37
CA GLY A 54 -0.24 -45.48 16.91
C GLY A 54 -0.09 -44.08 16.35
N ARG A 55 1.04 -43.78 15.68
CA ARG A 55 1.26 -42.49 15.01
C ARG A 55 0.80 -42.49 13.55
N VAL A 56 0.21 -43.58 13.08
CA VAL A 56 -0.17 -43.79 11.69
C VAL A 56 -1.69 -43.82 11.59
N LEU A 57 -2.23 -42.95 10.74
CA LEU A 57 -3.64 -42.98 10.34
C LEU A 57 -3.75 -43.69 8.99
N ILE A 58 -4.61 -44.70 8.90
CA ILE A 58 -4.83 -45.49 7.69
C ILE A 58 -6.26 -45.27 7.22
N ASP A 59 -6.46 -45.02 5.93
CA ASP A 59 -7.77 -44.97 5.29
C ASP A 59 -7.84 -46.05 4.20
N VAL A 60 -8.81 -46.96 4.35
CA VAL A 60 -9.15 -47.97 3.33
C VAL A 60 -10.61 -47.79 2.94
N ALA A 61 -10.87 -47.52 1.66
CA ALA A 61 -12.22 -47.37 1.13
C ALA A 61 -13.13 -46.39 1.91
N ASN A 62 -12.57 -45.26 2.39
CA ASN A 62 -13.22 -44.24 3.24
C ASN A 62 -13.50 -44.69 4.68
N THR A 63 -12.81 -45.72 5.16
CA THR A 63 -12.85 -46.16 6.55
C THR A 63 -11.51 -45.86 7.20
N VAL A 64 -11.53 -44.98 8.20
CA VAL A 64 -10.34 -44.53 8.92
C VAL A 64 -10.06 -45.45 10.09
N ILE A 65 -8.86 -46.00 10.14
CA ILE A 65 -8.38 -46.94 11.16
C ILE A 65 -7.34 -46.21 12.02
N SER A 66 -7.52 -46.23 13.34
CA SER A 66 -6.58 -45.72 14.35
C SER A 66 -6.37 -46.75 15.47
N GLU A 67 -5.32 -46.58 16.28
CA GLU A 67 -4.85 -47.54 17.30
C GLU A 67 -5.93 -48.00 18.31
N GLU A 68 -7.02 -47.23 18.48
CA GLU A 68 -8.11 -47.55 19.42
C GLU A 68 -9.15 -48.52 18.85
N GLU A 69 -9.15 -48.80 17.55
CA GLU A 69 -9.97 -49.85 16.93
C GLU A 69 -9.08 -51.07 16.62
N ASP A 70 -8.77 -51.82 17.68
CA ASP A 70 -8.23 -53.18 17.58
C ASP A 70 -9.36 -54.08 17.04
N ALA A 71 -9.67 -53.93 15.76
CA ALA A 71 -10.74 -54.64 15.10
C ALA A 71 -10.17 -55.31 13.85
N THR A 72 -10.33 -56.61 13.85
CA THR A 72 -10.06 -57.58 12.79
C THR A 72 -10.96 -57.28 11.58
N ILE A 73 -10.80 -56.11 10.95
CA ILE A 73 -11.59 -55.71 9.78
C ILE A 73 -10.95 -56.39 8.57
N TRP A 74 -11.67 -57.36 8.03
CA TRP A 74 -11.32 -58.08 6.83
C TRP A 74 -11.80 -57.31 5.61
N TRP A 75 -10.87 -56.91 4.76
CA TRP A 75 -11.16 -56.19 3.54
C TRP A 75 -11.13 -57.16 2.36
N PRO A 76 -12.12 -57.12 1.46
CA PRO A 76 -12.05 -57.88 0.21
C PRO A 76 -10.90 -57.35 -0.64
N LEU A 77 -10.14 -58.25 -1.25
CA LEU A 77 -9.05 -57.89 -2.15
C LEU A 77 -9.59 -57.77 -3.58
N SER A 78 -9.83 -56.54 -4.04
CA SER A 78 -10.13 -56.22 -5.44
C SER A 78 -8.88 -55.73 -6.18
N ASP A 79 -8.79 -55.90 -7.49
CA ASP A 79 -7.70 -55.33 -8.30
C ASP A 79 -8.25 -54.14 -9.13
N PRO A 80 -7.81 -52.88 -8.91
CA PRO A 80 -6.80 -52.44 -7.93
C PRO A 80 -7.40 -52.01 -6.57
N THR A 81 -6.67 -52.26 -5.47
CA THR A 81 -7.01 -51.79 -4.11
C THR A 81 -5.87 -50.98 -3.51
N TYR A 82 -6.21 -49.83 -2.92
CA TYR A 82 -5.24 -48.92 -2.29
C TYR A 82 -5.64 -48.58 -0.85
N ALA A 83 -4.64 -48.30 -0.03
CA ALA A 83 -4.81 -47.64 1.27
C ALA A 83 -4.06 -46.31 1.29
N THR A 84 -4.64 -45.29 1.91
CA THR A 84 -3.96 -44.01 2.14
C THR A 84 -3.43 -43.97 3.57
N VAL A 85 -2.19 -43.54 3.73
CA VAL A 85 -1.51 -43.51 5.02
C VAL A 85 -0.98 -42.11 5.32
N LYS A 86 -1.18 -41.65 6.56
CA LYS A 86 -0.72 -40.36 7.08
C LYS A 86 0.01 -40.54 8.41
N MET A 87 1.05 -39.74 8.62
CA MET A 87 1.70 -39.61 9.93
C MET A 87 1.05 -38.49 10.75
N MET A 88 0.77 -38.77 12.03
CA MET A 88 0.16 -37.82 12.97
C MET A 88 1.19 -37.00 13.76
N SER A 89 2.39 -37.55 13.98
CA SER A 89 3.50 -36.88 14.66
C SER A 89 4.85 -37.32 14.06
N PRO A 90 5.94 -36.56 14.24
CA PRO A 90 7.28 -36.99 13.83
C PRO A 90 7.68 -38.31 14.51
N SER A 91 8.40 -39.18 13.81
CA SER A 91 8.88 -40.44 14.38
C SER A 91 10.10 -40.19 15.29
N PRO A 92 10.26 -40.95 16.40
CA PRO A 92 11.41 -40.81 17.30
C PRO A 92 12.69 -41.43 16.74
N ALA A 93 12.58 -42.41 15.84
CA ALA A 93 13.69 -43.12 15.21
C ALA A 93 13.37 -43.41 13.74
N ALA A 94 14.41 -43.66 12.94
CA ALA A 94 14.25 -44.17 11.58
C ALA A 94 13.50 -45.50 11.61
N ASP A 95 12.54 -45.65 10.69
CA ASP A 95 11.71 -46.85 10.55
C ASP A 95 10.98 -47.25 11.86
N GLY A 96 10.72 -46.25 12.72
CA GLY A 96 10.13 -46.46 14.05
C GLY A 96 8.62 -46.70 14.03
N ASP A 97 7.97 -46.47 12.89
CA ASP A 97 6.55 -46.71 12.66
C ASP A 97 6.38 -47.72 11.52
N LYS A 98 5.27 -48.45 11.50
CA LYS A 98 5.03 -49.47 10.46
C LYS A 98 3.57 -49.66 10.13
N VAL A 99 3.31 -50.12 8.92
CA VAL A 99 2.03 -50.68 8.50
C VAL A 99 2.28 -52.12 8.03
N SER A 100 1.48 -53.05 8.54
CA SER A 100 1.55 -54.48 8.23
C SER A 100 0.26 -54.92 7.56
N ILE A 101 0.39 -55.60 6.44
CA ILE A 101 -0.70 -56.10 5.62
C ILE A 101 -0.58 -57.62 5.60
N ALA A 102 -1.60 -58.31 6.10
CA ALA A 102 -1.67 -59.77 6.08
C ALA A 102 -2.70 -60.21 5.05
N TYR A 103 -2.32 -61.10 4.13
CA TYR A 103 -3.16 -61.62 3.06
C TYR A 103 -3.62 -63.03 3.38
N TYR A 104 -4.87 -63.35 3.06
CA TYR A 104 -5.48 -64.63 3.43
C TYR A 104 -6.16 -65.30 2.22
N GLY A 105 -6.02 -66.63 2.17
CA GLY A 105 -6.69 -67.49 1.21
C GLY A 105 -8.12 -67.85 1.62
N PRO A 106 -8.88 -68.52 0.75
CA PRO A 106 -10.24 -68.92 1.04
C PRO A 106 -10.30 -69.95 2.18
N ASN A 107 -11.00 -69.59 3.27
CA ASN A 107 -11.19 -70.42 4.48
C ASN A 107 -9.90 -70.75 5.27
N GLU A 108 -8.89 -69.87 5.23
CA GLU A 108 -7.66 -70.02 6.02
C GLU A 108 -7.57 -68.94 7.11
N ASP A 109 -7.36 -69.37 8.37
CA ASP A 109 -7.18 -68.47 9.51
C ASP A 109 -5.74 -67.92 9.62
N ALA A 110 -4.80 -68.53 8.89
CA ALA A 110 -3.39 -68.13 8.86
C ALA A 110 -3.09 -67.30 7.60
N PRO A 111 -2.29 -66.23 7.71
CA PRO A 111 -1.95 -65.42 6.55
C PRO A 111 -1.03 -66.18 5.59
N VAL A 112 -1.38 -66.16 4.30
CA VAL A 112 -0.62 -66.75 3.18
C VAL A 112 0.62 -65.94 2.86
N GLY A 113 0.59 -64.64 3.17
CA GLY A 113 1.72 -63.73 3.03
C GLY A 113 1.52 -62.49 3.88
N THR A 114 2.62 -61.86 4.27
CA THR A 114 2.59 -60.59 5.01
C THR A 114 3.53 -59.60 4.35
N ALA A 115 3.02 -58.44 3.96
CA ALA A 115 3.82 -57.31 3.53
C ALA A 115 3.94 -56.30 4.67
N VAL A 116 5.12 -55.70 4.81
CA VAL A 116 5.36 -54.68 5.83
C VAL A 116 5.97 -53.46 5.16
N VAL A 117 5.48 -52.27 5.52
CA VAL A 117 6.15 -51.01 5.21
C VAL A 117 6.55 -50.32 6.51
N TYR A 118 7.82 -49.98 6.63
CA TYR A 118 8.33 -49.11 7.68
C TYR A 118 8.22 -47.65 7.25
N LEU A 119 7.76 -46.81 8.18
CA LEU A 119 7.52 -45.40 7.97
C LEU A 119 8.41 -44.59 8.90
N THR A 120 8.97 -43.52 8.34
CA THR A 120 9.61 -42.46 9.12
C THR A 120 8.88 -41.13 8.92
N GLY A 121 8.19 -40.67 9.96
CA GLY A 121 7.52 -39.38 9.99
C GLY A 121 8.50 -38.22 10.20
N ILE A 122 8.47 -37.24 9.30
CA ILE A 122 9.21 -35.98 9.44
C ILE A 122 8.25 -34.79 9.33
N GLU A 123 8.53 -33.72 10.06
CA GLU A 123 7.78 -32.47 9.95
C GLU A 123 8.68 -31.40 9.33
N VAL A 124 8.17 -30.73 8.31
CA VAL A 124 8.75 -29.51 7.75
C VAL A 124 7.63 -28.49 7.70
N SER A 125 7.82 -27.36 8.39
CA SER A 125 6.83 -26.28 8.41
C SER A 125 7.50 -24.94 8.23
N LEU A 126 6.96 -24.14 7.32
CA LEU A 126 7.28 -22.73 7.16
C LEU A 126 6.09 -21.90 7.67
N GLU A 127 6.29 -21.10 8.72
CA GLU A 127 5.23 -20.37 9.42
C GLU A 127 5.46 -18.86 9.39
N VAL A 128 4.36 -18.11 9.35
CA VAL A 128 4.32 -16.65 9.28
C VAL A 128 3.08 -16.15 10.04
N ASP A 129 3.03 -14.86 10.39
CA ASP A 129 1.88 -14.25 11.07
C ASP A 129 0.66 -14.10 10.12
N ILE A 130 -0.06 -15.20 9.90
CA ILE A 130 -1.25 -15.23 9.03
C ILE A 130 -2.49 -14.58 9.68
N TYR A 131 -2.55 -14.57 11.01
CA TYR A 131 -3.70 -14.04 11.75
C TYR A 131 -3.56 -12.55 12.08
N ARG A 132 -2.41 -11.95 11.72
CA ARG A 132 -2.12 -10.52 11.85
C ARG A 132 -2.17 -10.09 13.31
N SER A 133 -1.67 -10.94 14.21
CA SER A 133 -1.59 -10.70 15.66
C SER A 133 -0.29 -10.01 16.07
N GLY A 134 0.68 -9.92 15.15
CA GLY A 134 2.04 -9.46 15.41
C GLY A 134 2.98 -10.58 15.88
N GLN A 135 2.51 -11.83 15.97
CA GLN A 135 3.29 -13.00 16.39
C GLN A 135 3.15 -14.14 15.38
N VAL A 136 4.21 -14.92 15.20
CA VAL A 136 4.18 -16.13 14.36
C VAL A 136 3.65 -17.29 15.19
N GLU A 137 2.48 -17.79 14.82
CA GLU A 137 1.82 -18.95 15.43
C GLU A 137 1.75 -20.10 14.43
N MET A 138 1.70 -21.34 14.94
CA MET A 138 1.50 -22.52 14.08
C MET A 138 0.09 -22.49 13.49
N SER A 139 0.00 -22.48 12.16
CA SER A 139 -1.32 -22.57 11.50
C SER A 139 -1.98 -23.93 11.74
N SER A 140 -3.25 -23.92 12.14
CA SER A 140 -4.09 -25.13 12.17
C SER A 140 -4.44 -25.61 10.75
N ASP A 141 -4.52 -24.71 9.78
CA ASP A 141 -4.76 -25.01 8.36
C ASP A 141 -3.50 -24.73 7.53
N LYS A 142 -2.83 -25.80 7.07
CA LYS A 142 -1.64 -25.70 6.22
C LYS A 142 -1.92 -25.08 4.84
N GLN A 143 -3.17 -25.04 4.38
CA GLN A 143 -3.54 -24.38 3.13
C GLN A 143 -3.73 -22.86 3.30
N ALA A 144 -4.15 -22.40 4.47
CA ALA A 144 -4.43 -20.99 4.72
C ALA A 144 -3.21 -20.10 4.46
N LYS A 145 -2.01 -20.53 4.90
CA LYS A 145 -0.76 -19.78 4.72
C LYS A 145 -0.26 -19.63 3.28
N LYS A 146 -0.84 -20.38 2.34
CA LYS A 146 -0.52 -20.31 0.90
C LYS A 146 -1.33 -19.26 0.15
N LYS A 147 -2.21 -18.53 0.84
CA LYS A 147 -3.14 -17.57 0.25
C LYS A 147 -3.18 -16.28 1.05
N TRP A 148 -3.55 -15.21 0.36
CA TRP A 148 -3.90 -13.93 0.97
C TRP A 148 -5.40 -13.67 0.78
N ILE A 149 -6.11 -13.36 1.87
CA ILE A 149 -7.54 -13.03 1.84
C ILE A 149 -7.80 -11.69 2.54
N TRP A 150 -8.53 -10.83 1.85
CA TRP A 150 -8.96 -9.51 2.32
C TRP A 150 -10.11 -9.59 3.32
N GLY A 151 -10.38 -8.48 4.01
CA GLY A 151 -11.54 -8.34 4.88
C GLY A 151 -11.27 -8.61 6.36
N PRO A 152 -12.28 -8.38 7.22
CA PRO A 152 -12.15 -8.48 8.67
C PRO A 152 -11.89 -9.92 9.16
N SER A 153 -12.42 -10.91 8.43
CA SER A 153 -12.18 -12.35 8.65
C SER A 153 -11.10 -12.90 7.73
N GLY A 154 -10.43 -12.03 6.95
CA GLY A 154 -9.35 -12.42 6.05
C GLY A 154 -8.05 -12.69 6.81
N TRP A 155 -7.17 -13.46 6.18
CA TRP A 155 -5.90 -13.90 6.73
C TRP A 155 -4.77 -13.77 5.70
N GLY A 156 -3.55 -14.01 6.15
CA GLY A 156 -2.32 -13.93 5.39
C GLY A 156 -1.36 -12.93 6.01
N ALA A 157 -0.07 -13.16 5.77
CA ALA A 157 1.01 -12.36 6.34
C ALA A 157 1.24 -11.06 5.57
N ILE A 158 1.72 -10.04 6.29
CA ILE A 158 1.96 -8.70 5.74
C ILE A 158 3.45 -8.39 5.80
N LEU A 159 3.96 -7.75 4.75
CA LEU A 159 5.34 -7.34 4.62
C LEU A 159 5.42 -5.81 4.45
N LEU A 160 6.34 -5.15 5.16
CA LEU A 160 6.60 -3.72 4.99
C LEU A 160 7.71 -3.48 3.97
N VAL A 161 7.60 -2.38 3.23
CA VAL A 161 8.70 -1.88 2.39
C VAL A 161 9.70 -1.13 3.28
N ASN A 162 10.98 -1.45 3.16
CA ASN A 162 12.03 -0.68 3.81
C ASN A 162 12.30 0.61 3.02
N CYS A 163 11.87 1.73 3.58
CA CYS A 163 12.04 3.08 3.03
C CYS A 163 13.04 3.92 3.86
N ASN A 164 13.95 3.27 4.59
CA ASN A 164 14.91 3.99 5.43
C ASN A 164 15.96 4.69 4.55
N PRO A 165 16.14 6.03 4.66
CA PRO A 165 17.04 6.77 3.78
C PRO A 165 18.50 6.27 3.83
N ALA A 166 18.96 5.74 4.97
CA ALA A 166 20.30 5.18 5.14
C ALA A 166 20.61 3.94 4.26
N ASP A 167 19.59 3.26 3.75
CA ASP A 167 19.73 2.03 2.96
C ASP A 167 19.60 2.24 1.44
N VAL A 168 19.14 3.42 1.00
CA VAL A 168 18.89 3.74 -0.43
C VAL A 168 20.19 3.79 -1.23
N GLY A 169 21.32 4.13 -0.59
CA GLY A 169 22.66 4.09 -1.20
C GLY A 169 23.35 2.72 -1.15
N GLN A 170 22.74 1.70 -0.55
CA GLN A 170 23.33 0.36 -0.47
C GLN A 170 22.95 -0.52 -1.66
N GLN A 171 23.18 -0.03 -2.88
CA GLN A 171 23.23 -0.89 -4.06
C GLN A 171 24.39 -1.90 -3.89
N PRO A 172 24.21 -3.19 -4.22
CA PRO A 172 25.26 -4.19 -4.09
C PRO A 172 26.29 -4.01 -5.21
N GLU A 173 27.27 -3.13 -5.02
CA GLU A 173 28.39 -3.00 -5.96
C GLU A 173 29.38 -4.16 -5.91
N ASP A 174 29.25 -5.11 -4.98
CA ASP A 174 30.13 -6.29 -4.93
C ASP A 174 29.39 -7.62 -4.81
N LYS A 175 29.45 -8.41 -5.89
CA LYS A 175 28.92 -9.79 -5.99
C LYS A 175 29.66 -10.82 -5.12
N LYS A 176 30.60 -10.42 -4.25
CA LYS A 176 31.48 -11.35 -3.51
C LYS A 176 31.41 -11.25 -1.99
N THR A 177 30.76 -10.26 -1.42
CA THR A 177 30.67 -10.08 0.03
C THR A 177 29.24 -10.31 0.48
N LYS A 178 28.99 -11.42 1.19
CA LYS A 178 27.77 -11.62 1.98
C LYS A 178 27.69 -10.48 2.98
N LYS A 179 26.91 -9.43 2.65
CA LYS A 179 26.83 -8.22 3.49
C LYS A 179 26.22 -8.61 4.83
N VAL A 180 27.01 -8.40 5.89
CA VAL A 180 26.58 -8.52 7.29
C VAL A 180 25.98 -7.18 7.68
N ILE A 181 24.71 -7.16 8.06
CA ILE A 181 24.02 -5.95 8.52
C ILE A 181 23.91 -5.98 10.05
N PHE A 182 24.25 -4.86 10.68
CA PHE A 182 24.08 -4.62 12.11
C PHE A 182 22.93 -3.64 12.31
N SER A 183 21.79 -4.10 12.84
CA SER A 183 20.72 -3.17 13.20
C SER A 183 19.70 -3.77 14.16
N GLU A 184 19.33 -3.02 15.20
CA GLU A 184 18.14 -3.27 16.04
C GLU A 184 16.83 -3.21 15.22
N GLU A 185 16.84 -2.50 14.08
CA GLU A 185 15.69 -2.36 13.19
C GLU A 185 15.30 -3.67 12.50
N MET A 186 16.22 -4.64 12.41
CA MET A 186 15.94 -5.97 11.85
C MET A 186 14.88 -6.72 12.66
N LYS A 187 14.80 -6.47 13.98
CA LYS A 187 13.76 -7.06 14.85
C LYS A 187 12.36 -6.52 14.55
N ASN A 188 12.27 -5.38 13.84
CA ASN A 188 11.01 -4.77 13.42
C ASN A 188 10.52 -5.26 12.05
N LEU A 189 11.25 -6.20 11.42
CA LEU A 189 10.85 -6.83 10.17
C LEU A 189 9.86 -7.96 10.40
N SER A 190 9.20 -8.37 9.32
CA SER A 190 8.25 -9.48 9.36
C SER A 190 8.99 -10.80 9.55
N GLN A 191 8.52 -11.64 10.45
CA GLN A 191 9.19 -12.91 10.77
C GLN A 191 8.64 -14.06 9.93
N MET A 192 9.54 -14.97 9.57
CA MET A 192 9.24 -16.23 8.91
C MET A 192 10.02 -17.34 9.61
N THR A 193 9.34 -18.31 10.21
CA THR A 193 9.97 -19.35 11.01
C THR A 193 9.93 -20.69 10.27
N LEU A 194 11.08 -21.33 10.16
CA LEU A 194 11.24 -22.64 9.57
C LEU A 194 11.53 -23.67 10.67
N SER A 195 10.67 -24.68 10.77
CA SER A 195 10.83 -25.79 11.71
C SER A 195 10.97 -27.11 10.96
N VAL A 196 11.97 -27.91 11.33
CA VAL A 196 12.16 -29.28 10.85
C VAL A 196 12.32 -30.22 12.04
N GLN A 197 11.51 -31.27 12.09
CA GLN A 197 11.56 -32.30 13.13
C GLN A 197 11.59 -33.70 12.51
N GLY A 198 12.37 -34.59 13.10
CA GLY A 198 12.45 -35.99 12.68
C GLY A 198 13.77 -36.65 13.08
N PRO A 199 13.95 -37.95 12.79
CA PRO A 199 15.15 -38.68 13.14
C PRO A 199 16.39 -38.13 12.43
N SER A 200 17.44 -37.83 13.20
CA SER A 200 18.67 -37.22 12.70
C SER A 200 19.39 -38.01 11.61
N CYS A 201 19.33 -39.34 11.70
CA CYS A 201 19.89 -40.27 10.72
C CYS A 201 19.18 -40.19 9.35
N ILE A 202 17.91 -39.79 9.32
CA ILE A 202 17.15 -39.57 8.08
C ILE A 202 17.35 -38.15 7.57
N LEU A 203 17.27 -37.14 8.43
CA LEU A 203 17.42 -35.73 8.03
C LEU A 203 18.76 -35.43 7.34
N LYS A 204 19.84 -36.14 7.69
CA LYS A 204 21.16 -36.01 7.04
C LYS A 204 21.19 -36.40 5.56
N LYS A 205 20.20 -37.15 5.06
CA LYS A 205 20.10 -37.55 3.65
C LYS A 205 19.55 -36.43 2.75
N TYR A 206 18.97 -35.41 3.37
CA TYR A 206 18.29 -34.33 2.67
C TYR A 206 19.01 -33.01 2.87
N ARG A 207 18.77 -32.08 1.96
CA ARG A 207 19.08 -30.66 2.14
C ARG A 207 17.79 -29.86 2.15
N LEU A 208 17.82 -28.75 2.87
CA LEU A 208 16.68 -27.85 2.96
C LEU A 208 16.97 -26.60 2.14
N VAL A 209 16.12 -26.32 1.16
CA VAL A 209 16.27 -25.19 0.26
C VAL A 209 15.18 -24.18 0.53
N LEU A 210 15.54 -23.01 1.03
CA LEU A 210 14.64 -21.85 1.11
C LEU A 210 14.73 -21.08 -0.21
N HIS A 211 13.60 -20.82 -0.88
CA HIS A 211 13.60 -20.17 -2.19
C HIS A 211 12.34 -19.37 -2.47
N THR A 212 12.45 -18.50 -3.47
CA THR A 212 11.38 -17.70 -4.08
C THR A 212 11.63 -17.60 -5.59
N SER A 213 10.69 -17.04 -6.36
CA SER A 213 10.94 -16.85 -7.79
C SER A 213 12.01 -15.79 -8.05
N LYS A 214 12.66 -15.84 -9.22
CA LYS A 214 13.65 -14.84 -9.64
C LYS A 214 13.05 -13.43 -9.75
N GLU A 215 11.74 -13.31 -9.99
CA GLU A 215 11.04 -12.04 -10.09
C GLU A 215 10.75 -11.46 -8.70
N GLU A 216 10.20 -12.28 -7.81
CA GLU A 216 9.94 -11.91 -6.41
C GLU A 216 11.23 -11.60 -5.64
N SER A 217 12.33 -12.29 -5.94
CA SER A 217 13.63 -12.01 -5.31
C SER A 217 14.16 -10.60 -5.62
N LYS A 218 13.69 -9.95 -6.69
CA LYS A 218 14.00 -8.54 -6.98
C LYS A 218 13.14 -7.55 -6.19
N LYS A 219 12.15 -8.03 -5.43
CA LYS A 219 11.14 -7.22 -4.74
C LYS A 219 11.18 -7.36 -3.22
N ALA A 220 11.99 -8.28 -2.69
CA ALA A 220 12.16 -8.45 -1.25
C ALA A 220 13.53 -9.03 -0.88
N ARG A 221 13.88 -8.92 0.39
CA ARG A 221 15.09 -9.46 1.01
C ARG A 221 14.74 -10.30 2.22
N VAL A 222 15.51 -11.37 2.44
CA VAL A 222 15.36 -12.26 3.60
C VAL A 222 16.71 -12.36 4.30
N TYR A 223 16.67 -12.13 5.60
CA TYR A 223 17.83 -12.12 6.48
C TYR A 223 17.78 -13.26 7.49
N TRP A 224 18.93 -13.84 7.80
CA TRP A 224 19.10 -14.89 8.80
C TRP A 224 20.14 -14.47 9.85
N PRO A 225 19.82 -14.50 11.16
CA PRO A 225 20.77 -14.14 12.21
C PRO A 225 21.89 -15.18 12.35
N GLN A 226 23.12 -14.74 12.59
CA GLN A 226 24.23 -15.64 12.90
C GLN A 226 24.16 -16.18 14.33
N LYS A 227 24.49 -17.46 14.52
CA LYS A 227 24.39 -18.17 15.80
C LYS A 227 25.28 -17.61 16.91
N ASP A 228 26.41 -17.00 16.55
CA ASP A 228 27.42 -16.52 17.50
C ASP A 228 27.26 -15.04 17.89
N ASN A 229 26.38 -14.29 17.20
CA ASN A 229 26.12 -12.88 17.52
C ASN A 229 24.71 -12.45 17.05
N SER A 230 23.83 -12.15 18.02
CA SER A 230 22.43 -11.76 17.77
C SER A 230 22.22 -10.47 16.98
N SER A 231 23.29 -9.72 16.73
CA SER A 231 23.26 -8.44 16.02
C SER A 231 23.74 -8.52 14.57
N ILE A 232 24.14 -9.71 14.09
CA ILE A 232 24.66 -9.92 12.73
C ILE A 232 23.65 -10.72 11.91
N PHE A 233 23.26 -10.17 10.75
CA PHE A 233 22.33 -10.79 9.82
C PHE A 233 22.98 -11.06 8.46
N GLU A 234 22.82 -12.27 7.94
CA GLU A 234 23.22 -12.68 6.58
C GLU A 234 22.03 -12.56 5.62
N LEU A 235 22.23 -11.94 4.46
CA LEU A 235 21.26 -11.94 3.37
C LEU A 235 21.20 -13.34 2.72
N VAL A 236 20.09 -14.05 2.91
CA VAL A 236 19.89 -15.41 2.38
C VAL A 236 19.05 -15.43 1.10
N LEU A 237 18.10 -14.51 0.94
CA LEU A 237 17.37 -14.31 -0.32
C LEU A 237 17.30 -12.81 -0.65
N GLY A 238 17.35 -12.47 -1.93
CA GLY A 238 17.23 -11.10 -2.42
C GLY A 238 17.60 -10.94 -3.90
N PRO A 239 17.86 -9.71 -4.35
CA PRO A 239 18.24 -9.45 -5.74
C PRO A 239 19.52 -10.22 -6.10
N GLY A 240 19.44 -11.07 -7.12
CA GLY A 240 20.55 -11.94 -7.54
C GLY A 240 20.68 -13.26 -6.78
N GLN A 241 19.95 -13.47 -5.68
CA GLN A 241 19.97 -14.70 -4.88
C GLN A 241 18.54 -15.15 -4.53
N HIS A 242 18.00 -16.10 -5.27
CA HIS A 242 16.60 -16.54 -5.16
C HIS A 242 16.44 -17.91 -4.48
N ALA A 243 17.55 -18.56 -4.10
CA ALA A 243 17.57 -19.81 -3.35
C ALA A 243 18.75 -19.83 -2.37
N TYR A 244 18.55 -20.47 -1.22
CA TYR A 244 19.55 -20.68 -0.18
C TYR A 244 19.44 -22.09 0.38
N THR A 245 20.57 -22.79 0.45
CA THR A 245 20.63 -24.16 0.98
C THR A 245 21.09 -24.13 2.44
N LEU A 246 20.25 -24.63 3.34
CA LEU A 246 20.58 -24.86 4.73
C LEU A 246 21.12 -26.28 4.89
N ALA A 247 22.29 -26.40 5.51
CA ALA A 247 22.80 -27.69 5.96
C ALA A 247 21.93 -28.18 7.13
N LEU A 248 21.25 -29.32 6.96
CA LEU A 248 20.47 -29.93 8.03
C LEU A 248 21.44 -30.48 9.09
N LEU A 249 21.54 -29.76 10.21
CA LEU A 249 22.24 -30.25 11.40
C LEU A 249 21.41 -31.38 12.02
N GLY A 250 22.06 -32.45 12.47
CA GLY A 250 21.42 -33.70 12.89
C GLY A 250 20.56 -33.64 14.17
N ASN A 251 19.83 -32.56 14.45
CA ASN A 251 18.84 -32.40 15.53
C ASN A 251 17.63 -31.58 14.99
N HIS A 252 16.58 -31.43 15.80
CA HIS A 252 15.46 -30.53 15.51
C HIS A 252 15.96 -29.13 15.12
N LEU A 253 15.54 -28.63 13.95
CA LEU A 253 15.91 -27.32 13.43
C LEU A 253 14.74 -26.36 13.65
N LYS A 254 14.97 -25.22 14.30
CA LYS A 254 14.01 -24.11 14.34
C LYS A 254 14.78 -22.83 14.13
N GLU A 255 14.58 -22.21 12.98
CA GLU A 255 15.30 -21.02 12.55
C GLU A 255 14.29 -19.92 12.20
N THR A 256 14.57 -18.67 12.58
CA THR A 256 13.73 -17.52 12.27
C THR A 256 14.44 -16.60 11.31
N PHE A 257 13.76 -16.28 10.22
CA PHE A 257 14.18 -15.33 9.20
C PHE A 257 13.40 -14.02 9.33
N TYR A 258 14.02 -12.94 8.88
CA TYR A 258 13.45 -11.59 8.89
C TYR A 258 13.31 -11.11 7.45
N VAL A 259 12.13 -10.68 7.08
CA VAL A 259 11.74 -10.40 5.71
C VAL A 259 11.38 -8.93 5.57
N GLU A 260 11.89 -8.28 4.53
CA GLU A 260 11.48 -6.93 4.10
C GLU A 260 11.13 -6.91 2.61
N ALA A 261 10.19 -6.04 2.21
CA ALA A 261 10.01 -5.69 0.82
C ALA A 261 10.92 -4.52 0.45
N ILE A 262 11.33 -4.46 -0.82
CA ILE A 262 12.12 -3.35 -1.38
C ILE A 262 11.36 -2.60 -2.47
N ALA A 263 10.11 -2.99 -2.75
CA ALA A 263 9.24 -2.33 -3.71
C ALA A 263 7.78 -2.42 -3.25
N PHE A 264 7.04 -1.33 -3.43
CA PHE A 264 5.59 -1.30 -3.27
C PHE A 264 4.88 -2.00 -4.44
N PRO A 265 3.58 -2.35 -4.27
CA PRO A 265 2.75 -2.79 -5.38
C PRO A 265 2.80 -1.80 -6.55
N SER A 266 2.84 -2.33 -7.77
CA SER A 266 2.87 -1.57 -9.02
C SER A 266 2.06 -2.28 -10.12
N ALA A 267 1.98 -1.71 -11.32
CA ALA A 267 1.29 -2.33 -12.47
C ALA A 267 1.80 -3.76 -12.78
N GLU A 268 3.09 -4.00 -12.56
CA GLU A 268 3.77 -5.26 -12.83
C GLU A 268 3.90 -6.16 -11.58
N PHE A 269 3.54 -5.65 -10.41
CA PHE A 269 3.71 -6.34 -9.13
C PHE A 269 2.47 -6.20 -8.26
N SER A 270 1.73 -7.30 -8.10
CA SER A 270 0.49 -7.35 -7.32
C SER A 270 0.67 -7.09 -5.82
N GLY A 271 1.91 -7.05 -5.33
CA GLY A 271 2.23 -7.01 -3.91
C GLY A 271 2.30 -8.38 -3.25
N LEU A 272 2.08 -9.49 -3.97
CA LEU A 272 2.17 -10.83 -3.39
C LEU A 272 3.56 -11.44 -3.61
N ILE A 273 4.15 -11.99 -2.55
CA ILE A 273 5.43 -12.70 -2.60
C ILE A 273 5.29 -14.06 -1.93
N SER A 274 5.73 -15.11 -2.61
CA SER A 274 5.73 -16.49 -2.14
C SER A 274 7.13 -16.93 -1.74
N TYR A 275 7.26 -17.48 -0.54
CA TYR A 275 8.47 -18.16 -0.08
C TYR A 275 8.20 -19.64 0.12
N SER A 276 9.15 -20.48 -0.27
CA SER A 276 9.02 -21.93 -0.17
C SER A 276 10.23 -22.55 0.52
N ALA A 277 9.97 -23.53 1.37
CA ALA A 277 10.98 -24.42 1.91
C ALA A 277 10.81 -25.81 1.26
N SER A 278 11.86 -26.27 0.58
CA SER A 278 11.86 -27.54 -0.14
C SER A 278 12.86 -28.51 0.46
N LEU A 279 12.40 -29.72 0.75
CA LEU A 279 13.23 -30.82 1.21
C LEU A 279 13.67 -31.64 -0.01
N VAL A 280 14.97 -31.65 -0.27
CA VAL A 280 15.54 -32.23 -1.49
C VAL A 280 16.50 -33.35 -1.12
N GLU A 281 16.33 -34.51 -1.75
CA GLU A 281 17.21 -35.67 -1.61
C GLU A 281 18.36 -35.57 -2.61
N GLU A 282 19.59 -35.65 -2.11
CA GLU A 282 20.78 -35.73 -2.95
C GLU A 282 21.09 -37.19 -3.27
N SER A 283 21.30 -37.49 -4.55
CA SER A 283 21.82 -38.79 -4.97
C SER A 283 23.31 -38.89 -4.69
N GLN A 284 23.77 -40.07 -4.26
CA GLN A 284 25.21 -40.35 -4.18
C GLN A 284 25.86 -40.51 -5.56
N ASP A 285 25.06 -40.79 -6.59
CA ASP A 285 25.50 -40.84 -7.98
C ASP A 285 25.25 -39.47 -8.64
N PRO A 286 26.31 -38.76 -9.09
CA PRO A 286 26.20 -37.46 -9.76
C PRO A 286 25.41 -37.48 -11.08
N SER A 287 25.19 -38.66 -11.68
CA SER A 287 24.40 -38.81 -12.90
C SER A 287 22.90 -38.80 -12.66
N ILE A 288 22.46 -38.95 -11.41
CA ILE A 288 21.05 -38.95 -11.01
C ILE A 288 20.68 -37.56 -10.47
N PRO A 289 19.64 -36.92 -11.03
CA PRO A 289 19.21 -35.62 -10.54
C PRO A 289 18.66 -35.71 -9.12
N GLU A 290 18.72 -34.59 -8.42
CA GLU A 290 18.12 -34.46 -7.09
C GLU A 290 16.60 -34.66 -7.13
N THR A 291 16.03 -35.23 -6.06
CA THR A 291 14.60 -35.51 -5.97
C THR A 291 13.94 -34.60 -4.94
N LEU A 292 12.85 -33.92 -5.34
CA LEU A 292 12.04 -33.11 -4.42
C LEU A 292 11.11 -34.02 -3.61
N LEU A 293 11.33 -34.10 -2.30
CA LEU A 293 10.48 -34.89 -1.40
C LEU A 293 9.26 -34.11 -0.92
N TYR A 294 9.45 -32.84 -0.56
CA TYR A 294 8.38 -32.01 -0.02
C TYR A 294 8.62 -30.52 -0.24
N LYS A 295 7.53 -29.75 -0.32
CA LYS A 295 7.55 -28.30 -0.44
C LYS A 295 6.44 -27.69 0.42
N ASP A 296 6.83 -26.79 1.32
CA ASP A 296 5.91 -25.91 2.02
C ASP A 296 6.04 -24.48 1.52
N THR A 297 4.94 -23.73 1.51
CA THR A 297 4.90 -22.38 0.93
C THR A 297 4.10 -21.45 1.81
N VAL A 298 4.58 -20.21 1.96
CA VAL A 298 3.89 -19.10 2.61
C VAL A 298 3.78 -17.92 1.65
N VAL A 299 2.71 -17.15 1.77
CA VAL A 299 2.48 -15.94 0.96
C VAL A 299 2.41 -14.71 1.87
N PHE A 300 3.17 -13.69 1.50
CA PHE A 300 3.09 -12.35 2.06
C PHE A 300 2.39 -11.39 1.10
N ARG A 301 1.69 -10.41 1.66
CA ARG A 301 1.28 -9.21 0.95
C ARG A 301 2.09 -8.01 1.40
N VAL A 302 2.74 -7.34 0.46
CA VAL A 302 3.38 -6.04 0.68
C VAL A 302 2.31 -5.02 1.02
N ALA A 303 2.49 -4.32 2.14
CA ALA A 303 1.61 -3.27 2.59
C ALA A 303 1.63 -2.08 1.60
N PRO A 304 0.47 -1.53 1.23
CA PRO A 304 0.40 -0.38 0.33
C PRO A 304 0.91 0.90 1.00
N CYS A 305 1.17 1.94 0.20
CA CYS A 305 1.25 3.33 0.66
C CYS A 305 -0.18 3.90 0.74
N VAL A 306 -0.54 4.42 1.91
CA VAL A 306 -1.85 4.99 2.21
C VAL A 306 -1.72 6.48 2.46
N PHE A 307 -2.37 7.28 1.63
CA PHE A 307 -2.36 8.74 1.71
C PHE A 307 -3.39 9.25 2.73
N ILE A 308 -3.17 10.43 3.30
CA ILE A 308 -3.94 10.91 4.44
C ILE A 308 -4.74 12.17 4.04
N PRO A 309 -6.09 12.17 4.20
CA PRO A 309 -6.90 13.33 3.85
C PRO A 309 -6.68 14.48 4.85
N CYS A 310 -6.96 15.72 4.42
CA CYS A 310 -6.82 16.91 5.24
C CYS A 310 -7.73 16.94 6.49
N THR A 311 -8.76 16.07 6.53
CA THR A 311 -9.67 15.91 7.67
C THR A 311 -9.11 15.08 8.82
N GLN A 312 -7.97 14.40 8.64
CA GLN A 312 -7.29 13.72 9.74
C GLN A 312 -6.65 14.72 10.70
N VAL A 313 -6.45 14.27 11.95
CA VAL A 313 -5.87 15.10 13.00
C VAL A 313 -4.44 15.52 12.60
N PRO A 314 -4.11 16.82 12.60
CA PRO A 314 -2.76 17.30 12.35
C PRO A 314 -1.81 16.89 13.48
N LEU A 315 -0.59 16.48 13.12
CA LEU A 315 0.48 16.16 14.05
C LEU A 315 1.57 17.21 14.01
N GLU A 316 2.01 17.55 12.80
CA GLU A 316 3.18 18.38 12.57
C GLU A 316 3.05 19.13 11.24
N VAL A 317 3.39 20.40 11.26
CA VAL A 317 3.38 21.31 10.10
C VAL A 317 4.81 21.54 9.64
N TYR A 318 5.07 21.31 8.37
CA TYR A 318 6.34 21.56 7.70
C TYR A 318 6.24 22.90 6.97
N LEU A 319 7.19 23.79 7.24
CA LEU A 319 7.23 25.15 6.72
C LEU A 319 8.63 25.53 6.25
N CYS A 320 8.71 26.18 5.09
CA CYS A 320 9.95 26.78 4.62
C CYS A 320 10.20 28.13 5.33
N ARG A 321 11.36 28.27 5.99
CA ARG A 321 11.73 29.51 6.70
C ARG A 321 12.66 30.37 5.86
N GLU A 322 12.09 31.10 4.92
CA GLU A 322 12.81 32.16 4.20
C GLU A 322 12.45 33.55 4.73
N LEU A 323 13.41 34.48 4.69
CA LEU A 323 13.24 35.86 5.15
C LEU A 323 12.08 36.59 4.46
N GLN A 324 11.79 36.25 3.20
CA GLN A 324 10.69 36.84 2.43
C GLN A 324 9.31 36.31 2.86
N LEU A 325 9.26 35.18 3.58
CA LEU A 325 8.03 34.50 4.00
C LEU A 325 7.70 34.73 5.48
N GLN A 326 8.40 35.62 6.19
CA GLN A 326 8.31 35.70 7.66
C GLN A 326 6.88 35.94 8.17
N GLY A 327 6.09 36.82 7.53
CA GLY A 327 4.70 37.07 7.93
C GLY A 327 3.77 35.85 7.74
N PHE A 328 3.99 35.07 6.69
CA PHE A 328 3.31 33.80 6.48
C PHE A 328 3.72 32.78 7.55
N VAL A 329 5.03 32.62 7.77
CA VAL A 329 5.59 31.68 8.76
C VAL A 329 5.06 31.98 10.17
N ASP A 330 5.01 33.25 10.56
CA ASP A 330 4.51 33.67 11.89
C ASP A 330 3.04 33.29 12.06
N THR A 331 2.21 33.58 11.04
CA THR A 331 0.76 33.30 11.08
C THR A 331 0.49 31.79 11.11
N VAL A 332 1.20 30.99 10.32
CA VAL A 332 1.03 29.53 10.34
C VAL A 332 1.57 28.92 11.64
N THR A 333 2.64 29.49 12.21
CA THR A 333 3.14 29.07 13.52
C THR A 333 2.08 29.30 14.60
N GLU A 334 1.43 30.47 14.63
CA GLU A 334 0.33 30.76 15.54
C GLU A 334 -0.88 29.82 15.33
N LEU A 335 -1.20 29.51 14.06
CA LEU A 335 -2.24 28.53 13.72
C LEU A 335 -1.92 27.12 14.25
N SER A 336 -0.65 26.73 14.17
CA SER A 336 -0.15 25.44 14.68
C SER A 336 -0.23 25.36 16.20
N GLU A 337 0.15 26.44 16.90
CA GLU A 337 0.01 26.55 18.36
C GLU A 337 -1.45 26.42 18.81
N LYS A 338 -2.38 27.12 18.13
CA LYS A 338 -3.83 27.01 18.39
C LYS A 338 -4.38 25.60 18.16
N SER A 339 -3.66 24.76 17.42
CA SER A 339 -4.05 23.41 17.05
C SER A 339 -3.24 22.32 17.78
N ASN A 340 -2.37 22.71 18.73
CA ASN A 340 -1.44 21.82 19.45
C ASN A 340 -0.60 20.93 18.51
N SER A 341 -0.22 21.46 17.36
CA SER A 341 0.59 20.76 16.36
C SER A 341 2.02 21.28 16.40
N GLN A 342 3.00 20.38 16.22
CA GLN A 342 4.41 20.76 16.19
C GLN A 342 4.74 21.47 14.86
N VAL A 343 5.72 22.37 14.86
CA VAL A 343 6.22 23.00 13.64
C VAL A 343 7.62 22.50 13.36
N ALA A 344 7.78 21.83 12.22
CA ALA A 344 9.07 21.45 11.65
C ALA A 344 9.49 22.48 10.60
N SER A 345 10.74 22.93 10.69
CA SER A 345 11.27 23.90 9.73
C SER A 345 12.07 23.16 8.68
N VAL A 346 11.78 23.45 7.42
CA VAL A 346 12.54 22.94 6.27
C VAL A 346 13.28 24.10 5.60
N TYR A 347 14.41 23.78 4.99
CA TYR A 347 15.19 24.73 4.20
C TYR A 347 14.73 24.67 2.75
N GLU A 348 14.78 25.81 2.05
CA GLU A 348 14.53 25.84 0.62
C GLU A 348 15.62 25.07 -0.12
N ASP A 349 15.21 24.26 -1.09
CA ASP A 349 16.14 23.64 -2.01
C ASP A 349 16.29 24.53 -3.25
N PRO A 350 17.45 25.17 -3.46
CA PRO A 350 17.63 26.08 -4.59
C PRO A 350 17.52 25.40 -5.96
N ASN A 351 17.56 24.06 -6.00
CA ASN A 351 17.39 23.29 -7.23
C ASN A 351 15.92 22.96 -7.54
N ARG A 352 15.02 23.21 -6.58
CA ARG A 352 13.58 22.95 -6.73
C ARG A 352 12.83 24.27 -6.82
N LEU A 353 11.63 24.23 -7.38
CA LEU A 353 10.79 25.41 -7.48
C LEU A 353 10.22 25.76 -6.10
N GLY A 354 9.93 27.04 -5.82
CA GLY A 354 9.42 27.54 -4.52
C GLY A 354 8.11 26.93 -3.98
N ARG A 355 7.57 25.89 -4.63
CA ARG A 355 6.37 25.13 -4.21
C ARG A 355 6.65 23.67 -3.86
N TRP A 356 7.91 23.23 -3.92
CA TRP A 356 8.28 21.81 -3.82
C TRP A 356 7.71 21.11 -2.58
N LEU A 357 7.57 21.82 -1.46
CA LEU A 357 7.07 21.22 -0.21
C LEU A 357 5.60 20.75 -0.30
N GLN A 358 4.76 21.41 -1.09
CA GLN A 358 3.36 21.04 -1.31
C GLN A 358 3.18 20.29 -2.63
N ASP A 359 3.86 20.73 -3.69
CA ASP A 359 3.67 20.23 -5.04
C ASP A 359 4.51 18.99 -5.34
N GLU A 360 5.55 18.69 -4.55
CA GLU A 360 6.44 17.55 -4.80
C GLU A 360 6.42 16.53 -3.65
N MET A 361 5.98 16.88 -2.44
CA MET A 361 5.93 15.95 -1.30
C MET A 361 4.51 15.64 -0.80
N ALA A 362 4.19 14.35 -0.64
CA ALA A 362 2.98 13.90 0.03
C ALA A 362 3.29 12.94 1.19
N PHE A 363 2.74 13.26 2.36
CA PHE A 363 2.77 12.35 3.50
C PHE A 363 1.84 11.16 3.27
N CYS A 364 2.39 9.96 3.35
CA CYS A 364 1.65 8.71 3.38
C CYS A 364 2.13 7.84 4.54
N TYR A 365 1.54 6.68 4.72
CA TYR A 365 2.03 5.68 5.66
C TYR A 365 1.88 4.28 5.10
N THR A 366 2.69 3.37 5.62
CA THR A 366 2.53 1.93 5.42
C THR A 366 2.39 1.26 6.78
N GLN A 367 1.67 0.15 6.82
CA GLN A 367 1.30 -0.47 8.09
C GLN A 367 1.26 -2.00 8.00
N ALA A 368 1.81 -2.63 9.02
CA ALA A 368 1.68 -4.05 9.34
C ALA A 368 1.21 -4.19 10.79
N PRO A 369 0.85 -5.41 11.25
CA PRO A 369 0.34 -5.62 12.60
C PRO A 369 1.30 -5.19 13.70
N HIS A 370 2.61 -5.36 13.47
CA HIS A 370 3.68 -5.06 14.41
C HIS A 370 4.23 -3.63 14.30
N LYS A 371 3.96 -2.89 13.22
CA LYS A 371 4.56 -1.57 12.97
C LYS A 371 3.76 -0.70 12.01
N THR A 372 3.71 0.60 12.29
CA THR A 372 3.26 1.64 11.34
C THR A 372 4.43 2.57 11.05
N THR A 373 4.69 2.84 9.78
CA THR A 373 5.80 3.71 9.35
C THR A 373 5.22 4.87 8.56
N SER A 374 5.54 6.11 8.96
CA SER A 374 5.24 7.31 8.18
C SER A 374 6.22 7.42 7.02
N LEU A 375 5.76 7.89 5.87
CA LEU A 375 6.52 7.98 4.64
C LEU A 375 6.27 9.33 3.96
N ILE A 376 7.25 9.80 3.20
CA ILE A 376 7.07 10.85 2.20
C ILE A 376 7.22 10.20 0.83
N LEU A 377 6.21 10.37 -0.01
CA LEU A 377 6.33 10.20 -1.45
C LEU A 377 6.76 11.54 -2.04
N ASP A 378 7.89 11.54 -2.73
CA ASP A 378 8.49 12.70 -3.37
C ASP A 378 8.48 12.54 -4.89
N THR A 379 7.91 13.50 -5.61
CA THR A 379 7.83 13.55 -7.08
C THR A 379 8.60 14.77 -7.59
N PRO A 380 9.93 14.72 -7.59
CA PRO A 380 10.73 15.88 -7.93
C PRO A 380 10.50 16.34 -9.37
N GLN A 381 10.38 17.66 -9.54
CA GLN A 381 10.28 18.30 -10.86
C GLN A 381 11.65 18.79 -11.38
N ALA A 382 12.74 18.51 -10.66
CA ALA A 382 14.09 18.88 -11.05
C ALA A 382 14.71 17.86 -12.02
N THR A 383 15.42 18.34 -13.05
CA THR A 383 16.10 17.49 -14.05
C THR A 383 17.41 16.86 -13.56
N ASP A 384 18.02 17.42 -12.52
CA ASP A 384 19.27 16.93 -11.94
C ASP A 384 19.12 16.83 -10.41
N LEU A 385 19.08 15.61 -9.91
CA LEU A 385 18.95 15.29 -8.49
C LEU A 385 20.34 14.98 -7.91
N ASP A 386 21.25 15.95 -7.97
CA ASP A 386 22.56 15.81 -7.31
C ASP A 386 22.37 15.69 -5.78
N GLU A 387 22.83 14.54 -5.25
CA GLU A 387 22.87 14.06 -3.86
C GLU A 387 21.63 14.25 -2.98
N PHE A 388 20.91 13.13 -2.76
CA PHE A 388 20.08 12.71 -1.61
C PHE A 388 19.22 13.76 -0.84
N PRO A 389 17.96 13.44 -0.46
CA PRO A 389 16.99 14.29 0.27
C PRO A 389 17.39 14.88 1.65
N MET A 390 18.66 14.80 2.04
CA MET A 390 19.20 15.23 3.33
C MET A 390 19.37 16.76 3.49
N LYS A 391 18.67 17.57 2.68
CA LYS A 391 18.49 19.00 2.99
C LYS A 391 17.36 19.25 3.99
N TYR A 392 16.45 18.29 4.17
CA TYR A 392 15.28 18.45 5.03
C TYR A 392 15.48 17.74 6.37
N SER A 393 15.37 18.50 7.47
CA SER A 393 15.34 17.95 8.82
C SER A 393 13.97 17.28 9.07
N LEU A 394 13.71 16.16 8.39
CA LEU A 394 12.52 15.34 8.65
C LEU A 394 12.58 14.79 10.07
N SER A 395 11.42 14.64 10.72
CA SER A 395 11.41 14.02 12.05
C SER A 395 11.97 12.59 11.96
N PRO A 396 12.72 12.13 12.98
CA PRO A 396 13.22 10.76 13.03
C PRO A 396 12.11 9.71 12.80
N GLY A 397 12.40 8.69 12.00
CA GLY A 397 11.48 7.57 11.74
C GLY A 397 10.49 7.78 10.59
N ILE A 398 10.61 8.88 9.83
CA ILE A 398 9.89 9.06 8.57
C ILE A 398 10.73 8.46 7.43
N GLY A 399 10.18 7.47 6.74
CA GLY A 399 10.79 6.91 5.53
C GLY A 399 10.58 7.81 4.32
N TYR A 400 11.38 7.60 3.28
CA TYR A 400 11.38 8.45 2.09
C TYR A 400 11.37 7.61 0.81
N MET A 401 10.63 8.07 -0.19
CA MET A 401 10.55 7.41 -1.49
C MET A 401 10.44 8.46 -2.59
N ILE A 402 11.28 8.31 -3.62
CA ILE A 402 11.25 9.14 -4.82
C ILE A 402 10.52 8.38 -5.93
N GLN A 403 9.63 9.06 -6.62
CA GLN A 403 9.00 8.61 -7.85
C GLN A 403 9.32 9.63 -8.94
N ASP A 404 10.21 9.25 -9.86
CA ASP A 404 10.65 10.14 -10.94
C ASP A 404 9.47 10.56 -11.81
N THR A 405 9.48 11.84 -12.20
CA THR A 405 8.48 12.44 -13.10
C THR A 405 8.99 12.38 -14.54
N GLU A 406 8.08 12.22 -15.52
CA GLU A 406 8.45 12.22 -16.94
C GLU A 406 8.40 13.63 -17.53
N ASP A 407 7.51 14.48 -17.00
CA ASP A 407 7.40 15.89 -17.35
C ASP A 407 7.83 16.79 -16.18
N HIS A 408 8.93 17.52 -16.39
CA HIS A 408 9.53 18.44 -15.43
C HIS A 408 9.05 19.90 -15.60
N LYS A 409 8.00 20.14 -16.40
CA LYS A 409 7.45 21.49 -16.62
C LYS A 409 6.56 21.91 -15.44
N VAL A 410 6.46 23.22 -15.22
CA VAL A 410 5.57 23.86 -14.22
C VAL A 410 4.09 23.45 -14.37
N ALA A 411 3.68 23.08 -15.59
CA ALA A 411 2.32 22.66 -15.91
C ALA A 411 2.12 21.12 -15.83
N SER A 412 3.10 20.40 -15.27
CA SER A 412 3.11 18.95 -15.17
C SER A 412 2.04 18.44 -14.23
N MET A 413 1.28 17.46 -14.71
CA MET A 413 0.27 16.76 -13.91
C MET A 413 0.87 15.69 -12.99
N ASP A 414 2.20 15.49 -13.05
CA ASP A 414 2.95 14.58 -12.17
C ASP A 414 3.24 15.19 -10.80
N SER A 415 3.00 16.50 -10.60
CA SER A 415 3.06 17.12 -9.29
C SER A 415 2.13 16.41 -8.32
N ILE A 416 2.64 16.01 -7.16
CA ILE A 416 1.80 15.43 -6.09
C ILE A 416 0.84 16.46 -5.48
N GLY A 417 1.01 17.76 -5.75
CA GLY A 417 0.00 18.78 -5.49
C GLY A 417 -1.31 18.54 -6.24
N ASN A 418 -1.25 17.80 -7.36
CA ASN A 418 -2.41 17.31 -8.09
C ASN A 418 -3.02 16.03 -7.48
N LEU A 419 -2.60 15.62 -6.28
CA LEU A 419 -3.14 14.50 -5.53
C LEU A 419 -3.80 14.97 -4.24
N MET A 420 -5.05 14.59 -4.05
CA MET A 420 -5.78 14.73 -2.79
C MET A 420 -6.37 13.40 -2.35
N VAL A 421 -6.87 13.34 -1.12
CA VAL A 421 -7.60 12.17 -0.61
C VAL A 421 -8.91 12.65 -0.03
N SER A 422 -10.01 11.99 -0.39
CA SER A 422 -11.30 12.20 0.27
C SER A 422 -11.24 11.67 1.71
N PRO A 423 -12.08 12.18 2.61
CA PRO A 423 -12.36 11.49 3.86
C PRO A 423 -13.00 10.11 3.60
N PRO A 424 -13.12 9.25 4.63
CA PRO A 424 -13.84 7.98 4.51
C PRO A 424 -15.27 8.19 4.01
N VAL A 425 -15.66 7.40 3.00
CA VAL A 425 -16.97 7.52 2.36
C VAL A 425 -17.60 6.16 2.14
N LYS A 426 -18.93 6.15 2.08
CA LYS A 426 -19.74 5.03 1.60
C LYS A 426 -20.47 5.46 0.35
N VAL A 427 -20.34 4.67 -0.70
CA VAL A 427 -20.94 4.90 -2.01
C VAL A 427 -21.81 3.70 -2.31
N GLN A 428 -23.13 3.90 -2.28
CA GLN A 428 -24.10 2.80 -2.33
C GLN A 428 -23.80 1.76 -1.24
N GLU A 429 -23.50 0.51 -1.62
CA GLU A 429 -23.16 -0.58 -0.70
C GLU A 429 -21.65 -0.68 -0.40
N LYS A 430 -20.79 0.00 -1.17
CA LYS A 430 -19.34 -0.10 -1.05
C LYS A 430 -18.78 0.93 -0.07
N GLU A 431 -17.96 0.47 0.85
CA GLU A 431 -17.28 1.29 1.86
C GLU A 431 -15.82 1.54 1.48
N TYR A 432 -15.40 2.81 1.59
CA TYR A 432 -14.03 3.28 1.41
C TYR A 432 -13.54 3.84 2.75
N PRO A 433 -13.14 2.99 3.70
CA PRO A 433 -12.80 3.40 5.07
C PRO A 433 -11.51 4.23 5.17
N LEU A 434 -10.70 4.22 4.12
CA LEU A 434 -9.48 5.02 3.98
C LEU A 434 -9.68 6.20 3.02
N GLY A 435 -10.92 6.47 2.63
CA GLY A 435 -11.25 7.44 1.59
C GLY A 435 -10.82 6.99 0.19
N ARG A 436 -10.85 7.93 -0.75
CA ARG A 436 -10.42 7.71 -2.14
C ARG A 436 -9.40 8.76 -2.55
N VAL A 437 -8.35 8.32 -3.26
CA VAL A 437 -7.40 9.23 -3.89
C VAL A 437 -8.10 9.98 -5.03
N LEU A 438 -7.88 11.28 -5.12
CA LEU A 438 -8.42 12.17 -6.15
C LEU A 438 -7.23 12.73 -6.93
N ILE A 439 -7.20 12.53 -8.24
CA ILE A 439 -6.12 13.01 -9.12
C ILE A 439 -6.70 13.84 -10.27
N GLY A 440 -6.07 14.94 -10.61
CA GLY A 440 -6.47 15.75 -11.76
C GLY A 440 -5.96 15.19 -13.09
N SER A 441 -6.78 15.31 -14.13
CA SER A 441 -6.54 14.74 -15.45
C SER A 441 -7.25 15.54 -16.55
N SER A 442 -7.02 15.15 -17.80
CA SER A 442 -7.82 15.54 -18.95
C SER A 442 -8.80 14.41 -19.30
N PHE A 443 -10.04 14.76 -19.64
CA PHE A 443 -11.11 13.76 -19.89
C PHE A 443 -11.39 13.49 -21.35
N TYR A 444 -10.61 14.08 -22.26
CA TYR A 444 -10.73 13.81 -23.68
C TYR A 444 -9.34 13.72 -24.30
N PRO A 445 -9.11 12.76 -25.21
CA PRO A 445 -7.86 12.65 -25.93
C PRO A 445 -7.69 13.90 -26.81
N SER A 446 -6.68 14.69 -26.49
CA SER A 446 -6.34 15.93 -27.18
C SER A 446 -4.83 16.03 -27.27
N ALA A 447 -4.32 16.56 -28.38
CA ALA A 447 -2.89 16.80 -28.55
C ALA A 447 -2.33 17.78 -27.51
N GLU A 448 -3.19 18.61 -26.89
CA GLU A 448 -2.85 19.58 -25.84
C GLU A 448 -3.34 19.13 -24.45
N GLY A 449 -3.89 17.91 -24.31
CA GLY A 449 -4.43 17.41 -23.05
C GLY A 449 -3.30 16.95 -22.12
N ARG A 450 -3.36 17.36 -20.85
CA ARG A 450 -2.39 16.93 -19.83
C ARG A 450 -3.02 15.88 -18.93
N ALA A 451 -2.24 14.88 -18.53
CA ALA A 451 -2.63 13.86 -17.59
C ALA A 451 -1.40 13.42 -16.81
N MET A 452 -1.61 12.93 -15.59
CA MET A 452 -0.55 12.31 -14.80
C MET A 452 0.09 11.16 -15.58
N SER A 453 1.41 11.04 -15.48
CA SER A 453 2.21 9.99 -16.12
C SER A 453 1.63 8.62 -15.78
N LYS A 454 1.75 7.71 -16.77
CA LYS A 454 1.26 6.34 -16.60
C LYS A 454 1.96 5.67 -15.42
N THR A 455 3.24 5.94 -15.20
CA THR A 455 4.04 5.34 -14.13
C THR A 455 3.50 5.71 -12.74
N LEU A 456 3.32 7.01 -12.45
CA LEU A 456 2.78 7.46 -11.16
C LEU A 456 1.31 7.03 -10.99
N ARG A 457 0.50 7.17 -12.05
CA ARG A 457 -0.90 6.74 -12.02
C ARG A 457 -1.02 5.25 -11.70
N ASP A 458 -0.30 4.39 -12.43
CA ASP A 458 -0.35 2.94 -12.23
C ASP A 458 0.12 2.55 -10.82
N PHE A 459 1.10 3.27 -10.25
CA PHE A 459 1.53 3.10 -8.86
C PHE A 459 0.37 3.39 -7.88
N LEU A 460 -0.35 4.50 -8.05
CA LEU A 460 -1.50 4.85 -7.19
C LEU A 460 -2.63 3.82 -7.29
N TYR A 461 -2.96 3.36 -8.50
CA TYR A 461 -3.98 2.32 -8.70
C TYR A 461 -3.55 0.97 -8.10
N ALA A 462 -2.27 0.61 -8.18
CA ALA A 462 -1.76 -0.65 -7.65
C ALA A 462 -1.86 -0.78 -6.12
N GLN A 463 -2.00 0.34 -5.39
CA GLN A 463 -2.19 0.31 -3.94
C GLN A 463 -3.54 -0.29 -3.53
N GLN A 464 -4.56 -0.24 -4.42
CA GLN A 464 -5.93 -0.79 -4.29
C GLN A 464 -6.80 -0.21 -3.16
N VAL A 465 -6.22 0.20 -2.04
CA VAL A 465 -6.94 0.50 -0.79
C VAL A 465 -7.61 1.89 -0.76
N GLN A 466 -7.31 2.76 -1.72
CA GLN A 466 -7.93 4.09 -1.86
C GLN A 466 -8.47 4.34 -3.28
N ALA A 467 -8.61 3.29 -4.10
CA ALA A 467 -9.26 3.29 -5.42
C ALA A 467 -9.40 4.68 -6.10
N PRO A 468 -8.35 5.16 -6.79
CA PRO A 468 -8.29 6.52 -7.30
C PRO A 468 -9.51 6.95 -8.15
N VAL A 469 -9.81 8.25 -8.14
CA VAL A 469 -10.80 8.92 -8.98
C VAL A 469 -10.10 10.02 -9.76
N GLU A 470 -10.28 10.03 -11.08
CA GLU A 470 -9.80 11.13 -11.91
C GLU A 470 -10.81 12.27 -11.92
N LEU A 471 -10.33 13.51 -11.76
CA LEU A 471 -11.08 14.77 -11.82
C LEU A 471 -10.60 15.59 -13.02
N TYR A 472 -11.47 16.45 -13.56
CA TYR A 472 -11.14 17.33 -14.66
C TYR A 472 -10.45 18.59 -14.13
N SER A 473 -9.13 18.66 -14.19
CA SER A 473 -8.35 19.82 -13.72
C SER A 473 -7.54 20.48 -14.83
N ASP A 474 -7.46 19.86 -16.01
CA ASP A 474 -6.64 20.33 -17.13
C ASP A 474 -7.03 21.72 -17.70
N TRP A 475 -8.15 22.28 -17.27
CA TRP A 475 -8.56 23.65 -17.55
C TRP A 475 -7.81 24.71 -16.72
N LEU A 476 -7.16 24.32 -15.61
CA LEU A 476 -6.36 25.19 -14.74
C LEU A 476 -4.94 25.34 -15.24
N MET A 477 -4.27 26.44 -14.88
CA MET A 477 -2.89 26.70 -15.26
C MET A 477 -1.94 25.69 -14.62
N SER A 478 -2.05 25.48 -13.30
CA SER A 478 -1.28 24.42 -12.62
C SER A 478 -1.81 23.03 -12.98
N GLY A 479 -3.13 22.91 -13.09
CA GLY A 479 -3.78 21.61 -13.31
C GLY A 479 -4.06 20.84 -12.02
N HIS A 480 -3.94 21.46 -10.85
CA HIS A 480 -4.09 20.79 -9.57
C HIS A 480 -5.54 20.82 -9.06
N VAL A 481 -5.93 19.76 -8.34
CA VAL A 481 -7.28 19.64 -7.78
C VAL A 481 -7.51 20.53 -6.55
N ASP A 482 -6.44 20.92 -5.84
CA ASP A 482 -6.50 21.79 -4.67
C ASP A 482 -6.90 23.24 -5.00
N GLU A 483 -6.82 23.67 -6.27
CA GLU A 483 -7.22 25.00 -6.73
C GLU A 483 -8.74 25.21 -6.87
N PHE A 484 -9.54 24.14 -6.76
CA PHE A 484 -11.00 24.29 -6.87
C PHE A 484 -11.78 23.53 -5.82
N MET A 485 -11.11 22.75 -4.97
CA MET A 485 -11.78 22.00 -3.93
C MET A 485 -10.93 21.78 -2.68
N CYS A 486 -11.60 21.65 -1.53
CA CYS A 486 -10.98 21.31 -0.25
C CYS A 486 -11.97 20.55 0.63
N PHE A 487 -11.50 19.69 1.54
CA PHE A 487 -12.36 19.05 2.54
C PHE A 487 -12.12 19.65 3.93
N ILE A 488 -13.19 19.77 4.72
CA ILE A 488 -13.12 20.22 6.12
C ILE A 488 -13.85 19.25 7.06
N PRO A 489 -13.30 18.93 8.24
CA PRO A 489 -13.90 17.96 9.16
C PRO A 489 -15.06 18.57 9.97
N THR A 490 -16.21 17.90 10.00
CA THR A 490 -17.37 18.33 10.81
C THR A 490 -17.61 17.38 11.97
N ASP A 491 -18.02 17.92 13.12
CA ASP A 491 -18.26 17.12 14.33
C ASP A 491 -19.66 16.51 14.36
N ASP A 492 -20.45 16.78 13.31
CA ASP A 492 -21.84 16.40 13.23
C ASP A 492 -21.96 14.91 12.93
N LYS A 493 -22.05 14.13 14.00
CA LYS A 493 -22.22 12.67 14.00
C LYS A 493 -23.69 12.23 13.91
N ASN A 494 -24.61 13.13 13.58
CA ASN A 494 -26.01 12.75 13.38
C ASN A 494 -26.12 11.74 12.22
N GLU A 495 -27.05 10.80 12.35
CA GLU A 495 -27.32 9.79 11.31
C GLU A 495 -27.61 10.49 9.97
N GLY A 496 -26.85 10.11 8.93
CA GLY A 496 -26.99 10.65 7.57
C GLY A 496 -25.95 11.71 7.18
N LYS A 497 -25.13 12.22 8.10
CA LYS A 497 -24.04 13.15 7.77
C LYS A 497 -22.68 12.45 7.72
N LYS A 498 -21.82 12.86 6.78
CA LYS A 498 -20.56 12.17 6.46
C LYS A 498 -19.36 12.55 7.36
N GLY A 499 -19.54 13.44 8.34
CA GLY A 499 -18.46 13.90 9.22
C GLY A 499 -17.45 14.85 8.54
N PHE A 500 -17.78 15.35 7.34
CA PHE A 500 -17.01 16.35 6.62
C PHE A 500 -17.91 17.17 5.69
N GLN A 501 -17.38 18.26 5.15
CA GLN A 501 -17.97 19.05 4.07
C GLN A 501 -16.94 19.21 2.94
N LEU A 502 -17.41 19.20 1.71
CA LEU A 502 -16.65 19.55 0.52
C LEU A 502 -16.82 21.04 0.23
N LEU A 503 -15.72 21.77 0.21
CA LEU A 503 -15.66 23.13 -0.27
C LEU A 503 -15.38 23.10 -1.78
N LEU A 504 -16.18 23.82 -2.57
CA LEU A 504 -15.96 23.98 -4.01
C LEU A 504 -15.88 25.46 -4.37
N ALA A 505 -14.90 25.81 -5.19
CA ALA A 505 -14.83 27.13 -5.81
C ALA A 505 -16.13 27.41 -6.60
N SER A 506 -16.63 28.64 -6.55
CA SER A 506 -17.85 29.05 -7.22
C SER A 506 -17.76 30.51 -7.70
N PRO A 507 -17.42 30.71 -8.98
CA PRO A 507 -17.55 32.01 -9.62
C PRO A 507 -18.96 32.59 -9.49
N SER A 508 -20.00 31.77 -9.65
CA SER A 508 -21.40 32.22 -9.52
C SER A 508 -21.72 32.78 -8.13
N ALA A 509 -21.22 32.16 -7.06
CA ALA A 509 -21.35 32.67 -5.69
C ALA A 509 -20.61 34.00 -5.50
N CYS A 510 -19.44 34.19 -6.13
CA CYS A 510 -18.69 35.44 -6.08
C CYS A 510 -19.43 36.57 -6.82
N TYR A 511 -19.91 36.33 -8.05
CA TYR A 511 -20.73 37.28 -8.80
C TYR A 511 -22.01 37.65 -8.05
N LYS A 512 -22.65 36.70 -7.39
CA LYS A 512 -23.83 36.96 -6.56
C LYS A 512 -23.51 37.90 -5.41
N LEU A 513 -22.43 37.64 -4.67
CA LEU A 513 -21.96 38.50 -3.58
C LEU A 513 -21.69 39.93 -4.09
N PHE A 514 -20.96 40.08 -5.19
CA PHE A 514 -20.64 41.40 -5.74
C PHE A 514 -21.89 42.15 -6.22
N ARG A 515 -22.88 41.47 -6.82
CA ARG A 515 -24.17 42.11 -7.17
C ARG A 515 -24.96 42.53 -5.93
N GLU A 516 -24.92 41.75 -4.85
CA GLU A 516 -25.53 42.13 -3.58
C GLU A 516 -24.86 43.41 -3.03
N LYS A 517 -23.52 43.48 -3.03
CA LYS A 517 -22.78 44.66 -2.59
C LYS A 517 -22.97 45.89 -3.49
N GLN A 518 -23.06 45.70 -4.79
CA GLN A 518 -23.44 46.77 -5.73
C GLN A 518 -24.82 47.34 -5.37
N LYS A 519 -25.83 46.49 -5.12
CA LYS A 519 -27.19 46.91 -4.74
C LYS A 519 -27.24 47.61 -3.38
N GLU A 520 -26.34 47.26 -2.47
CA GLU A 520 -26.15 47.94 -1.18
C GLU A 520 -25.48 49.33 -1.32
N GLY A 521 -25.05 49.72 -2.53
CA GLY A 521 -24.42 51.01 -2.83
C GLY A 521 -22.89 51.00 -2.81
N TYR A 522 -22.26 49.82 -2.83
CA TYR A 522 -20.81 49.66 -2.77
C TYR A 522 -20.16 49.31 -4.13
N GLY A 523 -20.79 49.70 -5.24
CA GLY A 523 -20.27 49.44 -6.60
C GLY A 523 -18.85 49.99 -6.85
N ASP A 524 -18.50 51.10 -6.21
CA ASP A 524 -17.18 51.74 -6.33
C ASP A 524 -16.10 51.12 -5.44
N ALA A 525 -16.42 50.12 -4.60
CA ALA A 525 -15.44 49.48 -3.73
C ALA A 525 -14.39 48.70 -4.55
N LEU A 526 -13.11 48.92 -4.26
CA LEU A 526 -11.98 48.37 -5.00
C LEU A 526 -11.56 47.00 -4.47
N LEU A 527 -11.40 46.04 -5.38
CA LEU A 527 -10.58 44.85 -5.14
C LEU A 527 -9.10 45.25 -5.09
N PHE A 528 -8.33 44.65 -4.19
CA PHE A 528 -6.91 44.93 -3.98
C PHE A 528 -6.56 46.33 -3.44
N ASP A 529 -7.52 47.03 -2.81
CA ASP A 529 -7.33 48.37 -2.25
C ASP A 529 -6.22 48.43 -1.17
N GLU A 530 -5.99 47.31 -0.47
CA GLU A 530 -4.96 47.19 0.57
C GLU A 530 -3.54 46.94 0.01
N LEU A 531 -3.39 46.71 -1.30
CA LEU A 531 -2.12 46.32 -1.92
C LEU A 531 -1.44 47.49 -2.63
N ARG A 532 -0.10 47.48 -2.64
CA ARG A 532 0.69 48.50 -3.33
C ARG A 532 0.74 48.23 -4.84
N ALA A 533 0.91 49.30 -5.62
CA ALA A 533 0.96 49.19 -7.07
C ALA A 533 2.13 48.32 -7.58
N ASP A 534 3.29 48.33 -6.91
CA ASP A 534 4.44 47.46 -7.23
C ASP A 534 4.11 45.98 -7.05
N GLN A 535 3.37 45.63 -5.98
CA GLN A 535 2.94 44.25 -5.72
C GLN A 535 1.94 43.76 -6.76
N LEU A 536 1.02 44.63 -7.19
CA LEU A 536 0.05 44.30 -8.24
C LEU A 536 0.72 44.10 -9.60
N LEU A 537 1.69 44.95 -9.94
CA LEU A 537 2.50 44.84 -11.15
C LEU A 537 3.31 43.54 -11.19
N SER A 538 4.00 43.18 -10.10
CA SER A 538 4.79 41.93 -10.03
C SER A 538 3.93 40.67 -10.19
N ASN A 539 2.66 40.79 -9.80
CA ASN A 539 1.64 39.75 -9.83
C ASN A 539 0.78 39.71 -11.10
N GLY A 540 0.93 40.68 -12.02
CA GLY A 540 0.07 40.76 -13.21
C GLY A 540 -1.41 40.91 -12.83
N ARG A 541 -1.69 41.59 -11.72
CA ARG A 541 -3.04 41.87 -11.21
C ARG A 541 -3.28 43.37 -11.26
N GLU A 542 -4.54 43.77 -11.41
CA GLU A 542 -4.96 45.18 -11.44
C GLU A 542 -6.11 45.39 -10.46
N ALA A 543 -6.10 46.53 -9.76
CA ALA A 543 -7.20 46.93 -8.91
C ALA A 543 -8.41 47.31 -9.77
N LYS A 544 -9.57 46.71 -9.48
CA LYS A 544 -10.84 46.98 -10.16
C LYS A 544 -11.97 47.16 -9.16
N THR A 545 -12.91 48.05 -9.46
CA THR A 545 -14.12 48.20 -8.63
C THR A 545 -15.11 47.07 -8.87
N ILE A 546 -16.05 46.88 -7.94
CA ILE A 546 -17.17 45.95 -8.13
C ILE A 546 -17.91 46.26 -9.44
N ASP A 547 -18.21 47.52 -9.73
CA ASP A 547 -18.91 47.93 -10.96
C ASP A 547 -18.12 47.57 -12.22
N GLN A 548 -16.80 47.78 -12.22
CA GLN A 548 -15.93 47.40 -13.33
C GLN A 548 -15.88 45.88 -13.52
N LEU A 549 -15.77 45.10 -12.44
CA LEU A 549 -15.76 43.63 -12.49
C LEU A 549 -17.08 43.06 -12.99
N LEU A 550 -18.21 43.64 -12.57
CA LEU A 550 -19.54 43.21 -13.01
C LEU A 550 -19.85 43.61 -14.45
N ALA A 551 -19.25 44.70 -14.96
CA ALA A 551 -19.39 45.16 -16.34
C ALA A 551 -18.43 44.46 -17.32
N ASP A 552 -17.42 43.73 -16.84
CA ASP A 552 -16.46 43.01 -17.66
C ASP A 552 -17.07 41.73 -18.25
N GLU A 553 -17.70 41.86 -19.43
CA GLU A 553 -18.32 40.74 -20.14
C GLU A 553 -17.32 39.66 -20.60
N SER A 554 -16.03 40.00 -20.72
CA SER A 554 -14.98 39.02 -21.04
C SER A 554 -14.71 38.13 -19.83
N LEU A 555 -14.43 38.74 -18.67
CA LEU A 555 -14.19 38.03 -17.42
C LEU A 555 -15.40 37.16 -17.02
N LYS A 556 -16.62 37.66 -17.24
CA LYS A 556 -17.84 36.91 -17.01
C LYS A 556 -17.94 35.65 -17.87
N LYS A 557 -17.67 35.73 -19.17
CA LYS A 557 -17.65 34.55 -20.07
C LYS A 557 -16.58 33.54 -19.67
N GLN A 558 -15.41 34.02 -19.25
CA GLN A 558 -14.33 33.18 -18.74
C GLN A 558 -14.78 32.40 -17.49
N ASN A 559 -15.43 33.07 -16.55
CA ASN A 559 -15.92 32.45 -15.32
C ASN A 559 -17.16 31.56 -15.56
N GLU A 560 -18.02 31.86 -16.54
CA GLU A 560 -19.09 30.95 -16.98
C GLU A 560 -18.52 29.64 -17.56
N TYR A 561 -17.36 29.68 -18.21
CA TYR A 561 -16.62 28.49 -18.63
C TYR A 561 -16.08 27.72 -17.43
N VAL A 562 -15.40 28.41 -16.50
CA VAL A 562 -14.85 27.78 -15.28
C VAL A 562 -15.94 27.13 -14.44
N GLU A 563 -17.10 27.78 -14.27
CA GLU A 563 -18.25 27.22 -13.55
C GLU A 563 -18.70 25.88 -14.16
N LYS A 564 -18.70 25.75 -15.49
CA LYS A 564 -19.03 24.47 -16.17
C LYS A 564 -18.00 23.39 -15.86
N CYS A 565 -16.71 23.73 -15.84
CA CYS A 565 -15.64 22.81 -15.47
C CYS A 565 -15.80 22.33 -14.02
N ILE A 566 -16.12 23.24 -13.10
CA ILE A 566 -16.34 22.90 -11.68
C ILE A 566 -17.60 22.04 -11.52
N HIS A 567 -18.69 22.36 -12.22
CA HIS A 567 -19.92 21.56 -12.16
C HIS A 567 -19.71 20.12 -12.65
N LEU A 568 -18.89 19.91 -13.70
CA LEU A 568 -18.51 18.57 -14.12
C LEU A 568 -17.85 17.79 -12.98
N ASN A 569 -16.90 18.41 -12.27
CA ASN A 569 -16.26 17.78 -11.11
C ASN A 569 -17.23 17.59 -9.93
N ARG A 570 -18.16 18.53 -9.70
CA ARG A 570 -19.21 18.39 -8.69
C ARG A 570 -20.02 17.12 -8.91
N ASP A 571 -20.42 16.85 -10.15
CA ASP A 571 -21.19 15.65 -10.49
C ASP A 571 -20.38 14.36 -10.31
N ILE A 572 -19.09 14.39 -10.66
CA ILE A 572 -18.18 13.26 -10.45
C ILE A 572 -17.99 13.01 -8.96
N LEU A 573 -17.68 14.03 -8.17
CA LEU A 573 -17.48 13.91 -6.72
C LEU A 573 -18.76 13.40 -6.03
N LYS A 574 -19.94 13.88 -6.43
CA LYS A 574 -21.22 13.36 -5.93
C LYS A 574 -21.40 11.88 -6.25
N THR A 575 -21.07 11.47 -7.47
CA THR A 575 -21.21 10.07 -7.90
C THR A 575 -20.20 9.17 -7.20
N GLU A 576 -18.92 9.53 -7.25
CA GLU A 576 -17.79 8.70 -6.83
C GLU A 576 -17.54 8.70 -5.32
N LEU A 577 -18.06 9.71 -4.58
CA LEU A 577 -17.96 9.82 -3.12
C LEU A 577 -19.34 9.75 -2.43
N GLY A 578 -20.42 9.59 -3.22
CA GLY A 578 -21.79 9.50 -2.74
C GLY A 578 -22.27 10.77 -2.04
N LEU A 579 -21.81 11.96 -2.46
CA LEU A 579 -22.16 13.24 -1.84
C LEU A 579 -23.54 13.72 -2.28
N VAL A 580 -24.21 14.44 -1.39
CA VAL A 580 -25.42 15.22 -1.68
C VAL A 580 -25.13 16.71 -1.60
N GLU A 581 -26.06 17.56 -2.06
CA GLU A 581 -25.90 19.02 -2.05
C GLU A 581 -25.64 19.59 -0.63
N GLN A 582 -26.14 18.91 0.41
CA GLN A 582 -25.91 19.31 1.81
C GLN A 582 -24.49 19.03 2.32
N ASP A 583 -23.71 18.24 1.58
CA ASP A 583 -22.30 17.96 1.87
C ASP A 583 -21.37 18.97 1.19
N ILE A 584 -21.90 19.93 0.42
CA ILE A 584 -21.13 20.84 -0.43
C ILE A 584 -21.37 22.29 -0.03
N ILE A 585 -20.29 23.04 0.15
CA ILE A 585 -20.31 24.49 0.42
C ILE A 585 -19.61 25.20 -0.74
N GLU A 586 -20.31 26.14 -1.35
CA GLU A 586 -19.78 26.97 -2.43
C GLU A 586 -18.99 28.16 -1.87
N ILE A 587 -17.74 28.25 -2.29
CA ILE A 587 -16.78 29.26 -1.87
C ILE A 587 -16.63 30.30 -2.99
N PRO A 588 -16.87 31.60 -2.73
CA PRO A 588 -16.78 32.64 -3.76
C PRO A 588 -15.34 32.80 -4.26
N GLN A 589 -15.06 32.34 -5.48
CA GLN A 589 -13.73 32.38 -6.09
C GLN A 589 -13.86 32.81 -7.56
N LEU A 590 -13.02 33.74 -8.02
CA LEU A 590 -12.96 34.13 -9.43
C LEU A 590 -11.66 33.66 -10.08
N PHE A 591 -11.72 33.48 -11.40
CA PHE A 591 -10.60 33.09 -12.24
C PHE A 591 -10.47 34.01 -13.45
N CYS A 592 -9.29 34.06 -14.05
CA CYS A 592 -9.08 34.63 -15.39
C CYS A 592 -8.37 33.61 -16.29
N LEU A 593 -8.67 33.65 -17.58
CA LEU A 593 -8.07 32.79 -18.60
C LEU A 593 -6.86 33.50 -19.24
N GLU A 594 -5.71 32.86 -19.16
CA GLU A 594 -4.45 33.37 -19.70
C GLU A 594 -3.66 32.28 -20.45
N LYS A 595 -2.70 32.70 -21.27
CA LYS A 595 -1.79 31.77 -21.96
C LYS A 595 -0.61 31.44 -21.06
N LEU A 596 -0.08 30.23 -21.18
CA LEU A 596 1.18 29.86 -20.53
C LEU A 596 2.34 30.65 -21.16
N THR A 597 3.01 31.49 -20.37
CA THR A 597 4.08 32.38 -20.85
C THR A 597 5.47 31.75 -20.82
N ASN A 598 5.69 30.71 -20.00
CA ASN A 598 7.02 30.14 -19.73
C ASN A 598 7.30 28.84 -20.48
N ILE A 599 6.63 28.65 -21.61
CA ILE A 599 6.84 27.51 -22.51
C ILE A 599 7.38 28.07 -23.83
N PRO A 600 8.40 27.45 -24.46
CA PRO A 600 8.87 27.82 -25.79
C PRO A 600 7.71 28.00 -26.78
N SER A 601 7.79 29.02 -27.64
CA SER A 601 6.67 29.46 -28.48
C SER A 601 6.17 28.39 -29.47
N ASP A 602 7.02 27.42 -29.83
CA ASP A 602 6.73 26.25 -30.65
C ASP A 602 5.97 25.13 -29.89
N GLN A 603 5.98 25.17 -28.56
CA GLN A 603 5.32 24.22 -27.67
C GLN A 603 4.14 24.84 -26.89
N GLN A 604 3.84 26.12 -27.09
CA GLN A 604 2.74 26.79 -26.40
C GLN A 604 1.38 26.22 -26.84
N PRO A 605 0.59 25.66 -25.91
CA PRO A 605 -0.79 25.28 -26.21
C PRO A 605 -1.59 26.49 -26.71
N LYS A 606 -2.46 26.27 -27.69
CA LYS A 606 -3.24 27.35 -28.31
C LYS A 606 -4.35 27.85 -27.41
N ARG A 607 -4.88 26.98 -26.54
CA ARG A 607 -5.93 27.32 -25.58
C ARG A 607 -5.39 28.09 -24.36
N PRO A 608 -6.19 28.99 -23.78
CA PRO A 608 -5.87 29.60 -22.49
C PRO A 608 -6.26 28.67 -21.32
N PHE A 609 -5.66 28.91 -20.16
CA PHE A 609 -5.87 28.19 -18.90
C PHE A 609 -6.31 29.14 -17.80
N ALA A 610 -7.10 28.63 -16.86
CA ALA A 610 -7.58 29.40 -15.73
C ALA A 610 -6.51 29.52 -14.64
N ARG A 611 -6.31 30.73 -14.13
CA ARG A 611 -5.62 30.97 -12.85
C ARG A 611 -6.55 31.74 -11.90
N PRO A 612 -6.35 31.64 -10.58
CA PRO A 612 -7.10 32.44 -9.61
C PRO A 612 -6.94 33.95 -9.90
N TYR A 613 -8.06 34.67 -9.91
CA TYR A 613 -8.07 36.12 -10.14
C TYR A 613 -7.52 36.88 -8.93
N PHE A 614 -7.93 36.45 -7.74
CA PHE A 614 -7.39 36.81 -6.43
C PHE A 614 -6.92 35.54 -5.69
N PRO A 615 -6.12 35.65 -4.61
CA PRO A 615 -5.61 34.49 -3.87
C PRO A 615 -6.67 33.42 -3.60
N ASP A 616 -6.34 32.18 -3.93
CA ASP A 616 -7.30 31.08 -3.96
C ASP A 616 -7.71 30.67 -2.54
N LEU A 617 -8.99 30.91 -2.21
CA LEU A 617 -9.54 30.61 -0.90
C LEU A 617 -9.59 29.11 -0.58
N LEU A 618 -9.49 28.23 -1.59
CA LEU A 618 -9.57 26.78 -1.42
C LEU A 618 -8.23 26.16 -1.02
N ARG A 619 -7.10 26.82 -1.33
CA ARG A 619 -5.74 26.42 -0.93
C ARG A 619 -5.46 26.74 0.54
N MET A 620 -6.36 26.31 1.42
CA MET A 620 -6.32 26.55 2.85
C MET A 620 -5.60 25.44 3.63
N ILE A 621 -4.95 25.83 4.74
CA ILE A 621 -4.33 24.93 5.70
C ILE A 621 -5.38 24.48 6.71
N VAL A 622 -5.82 23.22 6.59
CA VAL A 622 -6.81 22.62 7.49
C VAL A 622 -6.11 21.99 8.71
N MET A 623 -6.27 22.64 9.87
CA MET A 623 -5.74 22.23 11.17
C MET A 623 -6.89 21.91 12.15
N GLY A 624 -7.66 20.87 11.82
CA GLY A 624 -8.88 20.53 12.57
C GLY A 624 -9.96 21.61 12.45
N LYS A 625 -10.25 22.32 13.54
CA LYS A 625 -11.20 23.44 13.55
C LYS A 625 -10.58 24.80 13.21
N ASN A 626 -9.25 24.91 13.21
CA ASN A 626 -8.58 26.14 12.82
C ASN A 626 -8.24 26.05 11.32
N LEU A 627 -8.67 27.04 10.56
CA LEU A 627 -8.45 27.13 9.12
C LEU A 627 -7.52 28.31 8.83
N GLY A 628 -6.40 28.05 8.16
CA GLY A 628 -5.53 29.08 7.59
C GLY A 628 -5.91 29.30 6.13
N ILE A 629 -6.57 30.41 5.81
CA ILE A 629 -7.15 30.68 4.50
C ILE A 629 -6.35 31.79 3.83
N PRO A 630 -5.94 31.68 2.55
CA PRO A 630 -5.27 32.78 1.86
C PRO A 630 -6.11 34.06 1.90
N LYS A 631 -5.48 35.20 2.18
CA LYS A 631 -6.20 36.49 2.27
C LYS A 631 -6.61 36.92 0.85
N PRO A 632 -7.92 37.10 0.56
CA PRO A 632 -8.37 37.37 -0.81
C PRO A 632 -8.19 38.82 -1.26
N PHE A 633 -7.92 39.75 -0.34
CA PHE A 633 -7.85 41.20 -0.61
C PHE A 633 -9.09 41.72 -1.36
N GLY A 634 -10.26 41.27 -0.90
CA GLY A 634 -11.58 41.60 -1.42
C GLY A 634 -11.95 43.08 -1.31
N PRO A 635 -13.07 43.51 -1.93
CA PRO A 635 -13.59 44.85 -1.76
C PRO A 635 -13.90 45.18 -0.29
N GLN A 636 -13.41 46.33 0.16
CA GLN A 636 -13.55 46.80 1.53
C GLN A 636 -14.90 47.48 1.75
N ILE A 637 -15.77 46.84 2.54
CA ILE A 637 -17.09 47.35 2.90
C ILE A 637 -17.07 47.77 4.36
N LYS A 638 -17.13 49.08 4.63
CA LYS A 638 -17.02 49.66 5.98
C LYS A 638 -15.75 49.21 6.74
N GLY A 639 -14.64 49.05 6.02
CA GLY A 639 -13.35 48.63 6.58
C GLY A 639 -13.21 47.12 6.81
N THR A 640 -14.08 46.30 6.21
CA THR A 640 -13.97 44.84 6.25
C THR A 640 -14.08 44.26 4.85
N CYS A 641 -13.19 43.30 4.53
CA CYS A 641 -13.22 42.57 3.28
C CYS A 641 -14.50 41.72 3.19
N CYS A 642 -15.34 42.00 2.18
CA CYS A 642 -16.62 41.30 2.04
C CYS A 642 -16.48 39.80 1.68
N LEU A 643 -15.36 39.40 1.07
CA LEU A 643 -15.05 37.99 0.81
C LEU A 643 -14.72 37.26 2.10
N GLU A 644 -13.85 37.84 2.95
CA GLU A 644 -13.51 37.29 4.26
C GLU A 644 -14.76 37.13 5.13
N GLU A 645 -15.60 38.17 5.20
CA GLU A 645 -16.86 38.12 5.94
C GLU A 645 -17.80 37.02 5.41
N LYS A 646 -17.86 36.84 4.08
CA LYS A 646 -18.67 35.78 3.46
C LYS A 646 -18.17 34.40 3.85
N ILE A 647 -16.86 34.18 3.88
CA ILE A 647 -16.26 32.90 4.30
C ILE A 647 -16.53 32.62 5.77
N CYS A 648 -16.31 33.60 6.65
CA CYS A 648 -16.65 33.48 8.06
C CYS A 648 -18.12 33.09 8.26
N ARG A 649 -19.05 33.76 7.55
CA ARG A 649 -20.49 33.43 7.61
C ARG A 649 -20.84 32.02 7.12
N LEU A 650 -20.03 31.42 6.24
CA LEU A 650 -20.24 30.06 5.76
C LEU A 650 -19.66 29.01 6.72
N LEU A 651 -18.48 29.29 7.30
CA LEU A 651 -17.69 28.27 8.01
C LEU A 651 -17.76 28.40 9.54
N GLU A 652 -17.79 29.60 10.11
CA GLU A 652 -17.84 29.78 11.57
C GLU A 652 -19.10 29.19 12.23
N PRO A 653 -20.31 29.23 11.61
CA PRO A 653 -21.48 28.54 12.17
C PRO A 653 -21.31 27.02 12.30
N LEU A 654 -20.36 26.42 11.56
CA LEU A 654 -20.02 25.01 11.65
C LEU A 654 -18.93 24.72 12.70
N GLY A 655 -18.53 25.74 13.46
CA GLY A 655 -17.53 25.66 14.54
C GLY A 655 -16.08 25.87 14.10
N PHE A 656 -15.84 26.31 12.87
CA PHE A 656 -14.49 26.63 12.40
C PHE A 656 -14.03 28.02 12.84
N LYS A 657 -12.72 28.19 12.96
CA LYS A 657 -12.06 29.48 13.18
C LYS A 657 -11.26 29.84 11.95
N CYS A 658 -11.68 30.88 11.24
CA CYS A 658 -11.04 31.35 10.02
C CYS A 658 -9.90 32.32 10.37
N THR A 659 -8.67 32.01 9.97
CA THR A 659 -7.51 32.91 10.04
C THR A 659 -7.08 33.22 8.62
N PHE A 660 -7.14 34.48 8.20
CA PHE A 660 -6.70 34.89 6.86
C PHE A 660 -5.21 35.19 6.84
N ILE A 661 -4.47 34.50 5.98
CA ILE A 661 -3.01 34.54 5.90
C ILE A 661 -2.62 35.39 4.70
N ASN A 662 -1.80 36.42 4.93
CA ASN A 662 -1.23 37.20 3.84
C ASN A 662 -0.01 36.49 3.25
N ASP A 663 -0.18 35.98 2.04
CA ASP A 663 0.86 35.35 1.21
C ASP A 663 1.06 36.09 -0.13
N PHE A 664 0.54 37.32 -0.26
CA PHE A 664 0.45 37.99 -1.57
C PHE A 664 1.81 38.21 -2.26
N ASP A 665 2.85 38.47 -1.46
CA ASP A 665 4.22 38.70 -1.96
C ASP A 665 4.87 37.42 -2.55
N CYS A 666 4.25 36.25 -2.36
CA CYS A 666 4.78 34.97 -2.83
C CYS A 666 4.37 34.68 -4.28
N TYR A 667 3.31 35.33 -4.77
CA TYR A 667 2.78 35.13 -6.09
C TYR A 667 3.65 35.87 -7.13
N LEU A 668 4.17 35.12 -8.10
CA LEU A 668 5.06 35.61 -9.16
C LEU A 668 4.51 35.22 -10.53
N THR A 669 4.45 36.19 -11.45
CA THR A 669 3.93 36.04 -12.82
C THR A 669 4.73 35.08 -13.71
N GLU A 670 6.05 35.00 -13.50
CA GLU A 670 6.97 34.27 -14.37
C GLU A 670 7.00 32.76 -14.14
N VAL A 671 6.20 32.19 -13.23
CA VAL A 671 6.25 30.75 -12.91
C VAL A 671 4.86 30.16 -12.58
N GLY A 672 3.75 30.83 -12.95
CA GLY A 672 2.40 30.45 -12.49
C GLY A 672 2.16 30.89 -11.03
N ASP A 673 0.91 30.91 -10.56
CA ASP A 673 0.51 31.54 -9.29
C ASP A 673 1.15 30.83 -8.05
N ILE A 674 2.42 31.14 -7.73
CA ILE A 674 3.16 30.57 -6.59
C ILE A 674 2.55 31.10 -5.29
N CYS A 675 1.99 30.25 -4.42
CA CYS A 675 1.63 30.64 -3.06
C CYS A 675 2.66 30.12 -2.05
N ALA A 676 2.75 30.76 -0.89
CA ALA A 676 3.49 30.18 0.22
C ALA A 676 2.88 28.83 0.60
N CYS A 677 3.73 27.82 0.81
CA CYS A 677 3.28 26.44 0.98
C CYS A 677 3.61 25.92 2.39
N ALA A 678 2.67 25.15 2.94
CA ALA A 678 2.84 24.40 4.17
C ALA A 678 2.35 22.97 3.94
N ASN A 679 3.07 21.97 4.45
CA ASN A 679 2.64 20.59 4.37
C ASN A 679 2.39 20.04 5.77
N VAL A 680 1.32 19.26 5.94
CA VAL A 680 0.86 18.84 7.27
C VAL A 680 0.85 17.33 7.35
N ARG A 681 1.73 16.80 8.21
CA ARG A 681 1.72 15.39 8.60
C ARG A 681 0.54 15.16 9.55
N ARG A 682 -0.23 14.11 9.29
CA ARG A 682 -1.47 13.80 10.00
C ARG A 682 -1.45 12.39 10.59
N VAL A 683 -2.32 12.15 11.55
CA VAL A 683 -2.49 10.84 12.19
C VAL A 683 -2.96 9.81 11.14
N PRO A 684 -2.28 8.64 11.01
CA PRO A 684 -2.75 7.53 10.19
C PRO A 684 -4.15 7.05 10.58
N PHE A 685 -4.90 6.45 9.67
CA PHE A 685 -6.21 5.91 10.01
C PHE A 685 -6.11 4.81 11.08
N ALA A 686 -7.04 4.83 12.03
CA ALA A 686 -7.20 3.74 12.99
C ALA A 686 -7.64 2.42 12.30
N PHE A 687 -8.42 2.55 11.22
CA PHE A 687 -8.83 1.42 10.38
C PHE A 687 -7.62 0.75 9.73
N LYS A 688 -7.56 -0.58 9.82
CA LYS A 688 -6.46 -1.37 9.27
C LYS A 688 -6.75 -1.73 7.82
N TRP A 689 -5.88 -1.33 6.90
CA TRP A 689 -6.11 -1.47 5.46
C TRP A 689 -6.44 -2.90 5.04
N TRP A 690 -5.84 -3.91 5.65
CA TRP A 690 -6.11 -5.33 5.35
C TRP A 690 -7.52 -5.82 5.75
N LYS A 691 -8.26 -5.05 6.56
CA LYS A 691 -9.64 -5.36 6.95
C LYS A 691 -10.68 -4.91 5.93
N MET A 692 -10.31 -4.15 4.91
CA MET A 692 -11.25 -3.80 3.84
C MET A 692 -11.34 -4.90 2.78
N VAL A 693 -12.32 -4.78 1.89
CA VAL A 693 -12.44 -5.56 0.66
C VAL A 693 -12.38 -4.55 -0.51
N PRO A 694 -11.21 -4.38 -1.14
CA PRO A 694 -10.99 -3.31 -2.14
C PRO A 694 -11.79 -3.49 -3.43
#